data_AF-A0A844WC00-F1
#
_entry.id   AF-A0A844WC00-F1
#
_cell.length_a   1.000
_cell.length_b   1.000
_cell.length_c   1.000
_cell.angle_alpha   90.00
_cell.angle_beta   90.00
_cell.angle_gamma   90.00
#
_symmetry.space_group_name_H-M   'P 1'
#
loop_
_entity.id
_entity.type
_entity.pdbx_description
1 polymer ?
#
loop_
_entity_poly.entity_id
_entity_poly.type
_entity_poly.pdbx_seq_one_letter_code
_entity_poly.pdbx_strand_id
1 'polypeptide(L)'
;MTHSQPSLCLADLRMRIESGAVQSPGRISILAFLDLACCAIGTETFHDPGVLASEASFAATFPQVPDDNLAAAFGDAGLYGRCRESLLRHARLAGAWPDTDPYTLLNQLARERRLPGVNRKLMEEMFPGTILRDVTRKLAIAADRDLRDKQRNAFRNSATTIDKLRDDPRVVVAGILRPEKIGPFPAYRDGDKHRIELPAALAAVRGRLPVGHALHARRAFELAVDFGLLSEDGPKPGWSLSLEDATRYHAAVGQQISANTAALYLRTLLSLLRCTEPAAVSEDVTADRVRRPERHDRLAEPRKRKTNRKPVMLPTAIEAEVAAFAKDRSTSRRHVKDLRRLLRDLLDAGFDIDSPTFLQDAVVFFETRVEERADLTRRDYRTALRTFLAHTHRLSSWEGMISRAKGTIASGTDMQGLLLVRKYAECSEPPIPPEKIDMDVAREFLLKAQGLRDVPKCLTGLAALDVLRSVFPELLPGPAIGDQRDWLRHHRGDMPTALENSLRSIAEAAGYGAFGVKELITAARRLFELTSDKKVFQAQIDVIPWRDLIAAAAASHPREMLHYRAPLQRLADRVGRAWTPGWQKLQSRIVEAGLPRAGNPVDTLMDVAAHEAREPWQLDREWAWIHERSLRPDLRRKWVRAIENFDALWSVPEIAGDSLLPAEKLGPMPRIGTRLKNAHFPLPRRFETALEGETVQVLEAAHFVWRCLRKFGVHSCGDDPLTGELVSEENLERIMREQPFMTPASARLHVARIRDWRESRPGLV
;
A
#
# COMPACT_ATOMS: atom_id res chain seq x y z
N MET A 1 6.22 51.25 -13.68
CA MET A 1 4.76 51.49 -13.61
C MET A 1 4.14 50.31 -12.88
N THR A 2 3.82 50.50 -11.60
CA THR A 2 3.10 49.51 -10.78
C THR A 2 1.65 49.47 -11.24
N HIS A 3 1.28 48.43 -11.99
CA HIS A 3 -0.13 48.16 -12.26
C HIS A 3 -0.80 47.78 -10.95
N SER A 4 -1.49 48.73 -10.33
CA SER A 4 -2.43 48.46 -9.24
C SER A 4 -3.48 47.49 -9.77
N GLN A 5 -3.46 46.24 -9.32
CA GLN A 5 -4.54 45.30 -9.62
C GLN A 5 -5.85 45.87 -9.06
N PRO A 6 -6.98 45.81 -9.79
CA PRO A 6 -8.27 46.23 -9.27
C PRO A 6 -8.60 45.38 -8.03
N SER A 7 -8.83 46.05 -6.91
CA SER A 7 -9.20 45.42 -5.63
C SER A 7 -10.53 44.69 -5.81
N LEU A 8 -10.51 43.36 -5.69
CA LEU A 8 -11.66 42.49 -5.89
C LEU A 8 -12.67 42.64 -4.74
N CYS A 9 -13.95 42.86 -5.00
CA CYS A 9 -15.02 42.73 -3.98
C CYS A 9 -15.86 41.44 -4.16
N LEU A 10 -16.82 41.18 -3.27
CA LEU A 10 -17.68 39.97 -3.36
C LEU A 10 -18.62 40.02 -4.58
N ALA A 11 -19.06 41.21 -5.00
CA ALA A 11 -19.81 41.39 -6.24
C ALA A 11 -18.96 41.05 -7.48
N ASP A 12 -17.69 41.44 -7.50
CA ASP A 12 -16.77 41.06 -8.59
C ASP A 12 -16.51 39.54 -8.60
N LEU A 13 -16.38 38.93 -7.42
CA LEU A 13 -16.25 37.48 -7.28
C LEU A 13 -17.47 36.75 -7.87
N ARG A 14 -18.68 37.25 -7.59
CA ARG A 14 -19.93 36.75 -8.18
C ARG A 14 -19.88 36.82 -9.71
N MET A 15 -19.57 38.00 -10.27
CA MET A 15 -19.48 38.20 -11.72
C MET A 15 -18.44 37.29 -12.39
N ARG A 16 -17.30 37.06 -11.74
CA ARG A 16 -16.25 36.14 -12.24
C ARG A 16 -16.70 34.68 -12.22
N ILE A 17 -17.53 34.28 -11.26
CA ILE A 17 -18.12 32.92 -11.22
C ILE A 17 -19.22 32.78 -12.28
N GLU A 18 -20.05 33.81 -12.47
CA GLU A 18 -21.12 33.84 -13.48
C GLU A 18 -20.57 33.81 -14.92
N SER A 19 -19.50 34.55 -15.18
CA SER A 19 -18.79 34.52 -16.48
C SER A 19 -17.97 33.24 -16.70
N GLY A 20 -17.79 32.41 -15.67
CA GLY A 20 -16.96 31.20 -15.73
C GLY A 20 -15.45 31.47 -15.66
N ALA A 21 -15.03 32.72 -15.43
CA ALA A 21 -13.64 33.09 -15.20
C ALA A 21 -13.06 32.42 -13.94
N VAL A 22 -13.90 32.17 -12.92
CA VAL A 22 -13.57 31.31 -11.76
C VAL A 22 -14.36 30.02 -11.88
N GLN A 23 -13.69 28.94 -12.29
CA GLN A 23 -14.33 27.62 -12.41
C GLN A 23 -14.71 27.07 -11.03
N SER A 24 -15.95 26.65 -10.88
CA SER A 24 -16.47 26.01 -9.66
C SER A 24 -17.31 24.77 -10.02
N PRO A 25 -16.98 23.57 -9.50
CA PRO A 25 -17.77 22.35 -9.72
C PRO A 25 -19.16 22.38 -9.06
N GLY A 26 -19.51 23.48 -8.39
CA GLY A 26 -20.83 23.73 -7.79
C GLY A 26 -21.29 25.18 -7.98
N ARG A 27 -21.17 25.71 -9.22
CA ARG A 27 -21.50 27.10 -9.57
C ARG A 27 -22.83 27.60 -8.98
N ILE A 28 -23.90 26.79 -9.07
CA ILE A 28 -25.23 27.16 -8.55
C ILE A 28 -25.18 27.38 -7.03
N SER A 29 -24.48 26.50 -6.31
CA SER A 29 -24.38 26.56 -4.85
C SER A 29 -23.58 27.78 -4.37
N ILE A 30 -22.45 28.10 -5.00
CA ILE A 30 -21.65 29.27 -4.61
C ILE A 30 -22.37 30.59 -4.93
N LEU A 31 -23.14 30.66 -6.03
CA LEU A 31 -23.96 31.84 -6.31
C LEU A 31 -25.05 32.03 -5.25
N ALA A 32 -25.73 30.95 -4.85
CA ALA A 32 -26.68 31.00 -3.73
C ALA A 32 -26.01 31.40 -2.39
N PHE A 33 -24.75 30.99 -2.15
CA PHE A 33 -24.02 31.40 -0.95
C PHE A 33 -23.61 32.88 -0.99
N LEU A 34 -23.30 33.41 -2.19
CA LEU A 34 -23.05 34.84 -2.39
C LEU A 34 -24.33 35.67 -2.24
N ASP A 35 -25.48 35.14 -2.65
CA ASP A 35 -26.79 35.76 -2.38
C ASP A 35 -27.07 35.84 -0.87
N LEU A 36 -26.85 34.74 -0.14
CA LEU A 36 -26.98 34.72 1.32
C LEU A 36 -26.00 35.69 2.00
N ALA A 37 -24.76 35.75 1.51
CA ALA A 37 -23.78 36.71 2.01
C ALA A 37 -24.22 38.15 1.80
N CYS A 38 -24.72 38.50 0.60
CA CYS A 38 -25.25 39.83 0.29
C CYS A 38 -26.44 40.20 1.20
N CYS A 39 -27.36 39.27 1.44
CA CYS A 39 -28.47 39.46 2.37
C CYS A 39 -28.00 39.66 3.82
N ALA A 40 -26.93 38.98 4.25
CA ALA A 40 -26.45 39.01 5.62
C ALA A 40 -25.65 40.28 5.97
N ILE A 41 -24.81 40.77 5.06
CA ILE A 41 -23.90 41.92 5.32
C ILE A 41 -24.39 43.24 4.70
N GLY A 42 -25.46 43.18 3.90
CA GLY A 42 -25.99 44.32 3.16
C GLY A 42 -25.27 44.56 1.82
N THR A 43 -25.98 45.19 0.89
CA THR A 43 -25.48 45.47 -0.47
C THR A 43 -24.26 46.38 -0.49
N GLU A 44 -24.19 47.39 0.39
CA GLU A 44 -23.05 48.31 0.48
C GLU A 44 -21.76 47.56 0.85
N THR A 45 -21.78 46.78 1.95
CA THR A 45 -20.64 45.96 2.39
C THR A 45 -20.28 44.87 1.38
N PHE A 46 -21.25 44.33 0.64
CA PHE A 46 -21.00 43.33 -0.41
C PHE A 46 -20.23 43.90 -1.62
N HIS A 47 -20.35 45.21 -1.86
CA HIS A 47 -19.61 45.92 -2.91
C HIS A 47 -18.31 46.55 -2.41
N ASP A 48 -18.06 46.53 -1.10
CA ASP A 48 -16.85 47.07 -0.50
C ASP A 48 -15.63 46.16 -0.79
N PRO A 49 -14.62 46.62 -1.55
CA PRO A 49 -13.38 45.87 -1.75
C PRO A 49 -12.61 45.62 -0.44
N GLY A 50 -12.86 46.40 0.61
CA GLY A 50 -12.28 46.25 1.95
C GLY A 50 -12.50 44.87 2.56
N VAL A 51 -13.64 44.22 2.27
CA VAL A 51 -13.98 42.87 2.77
C VAL A 51 -12.98 41.81 2.29
N LEU A 52 -12.51 41.93 1.04
CA LEU A 52 -11.54 41.01 0.45
C LEU A 52 -10.13 41.61 0.37
N ALA A 53 -9.85 42.73 1.05
CA ALA A 53 -8.51 43.33 1.06
C ALA A 53 -7.47 42.43 1.74
N SER A 54 -7.87 41.64 2.74
CA SER A 54 -7.02 40.65 3.42
C SER A 54 -7.85 39.50 4.00
N GLU A 55 -7.22 38.37 4.34
CA GLU A 55 -7.91 37.30 5.06
C GLU A 55 -8.40 37.76 6.45
N ALA A 56 -7.71 38.71 7.07
CA ALA A 56 -8.13 39.30 8.35
C ALA A 56 -9.40 40.13 8.20
N SER A 57 -9.51 40.93 7.13
CA SER A 57 -10.72 41.68 6.80
C SER A 57 -11.89 40.73 6.52
N PHE A 58 -11.65 39.67 5.74
CA PHE A 58 -12.67 38.65 5.49
C PHE A 58 -13.10 37.95 6.78
N ALA A 59 -12.16 37.63 7.67
CA ALA A 59 -12.47 37.01 8.96
C ALA A 59 -13.18 37.97 9.93
N ALA A 60 -13.00 39.28 9.79
CA ALA A 60 -13.75 40.27 10.57
C ALA A 60 -15.20 40.38 10.10
N THR A 61 -15.46 40.35 8.80
CA THR A 61 -16.81 40.33 8.23
C THR A 61 -17.50 38.97 8.37
N PHE A 62 -16.73 37.88 8.27
CA PHE A 62 -17.18 36.50 8.41
C PHE A 62 -16.33 35.76 9.47
N PRO A 63 -16.62 35.95 10.77
CA PRO A 63 -15.89 35.30 11.86
C PRO A 63 -16.02 33.78 11.84
N GLN A 64 -15.02 33.07 12.38
CA GLN A 64 -15.04 31.60 12.39
C GLN A 64 -16.20 31.04 13.24
N VAL A 65 -16.58 31.77 14.29
CA VAL A 65 -17.78 31.53 15.08
C VAL A 65 -18.73 32.70 14.83
N PRO A 66 -19.88 32.48 14.16
CA PRO A 66 -20.86 33.55 13.93
C PRO A 66 -21.58 33.91 15.23
N ASP A 67 -22.07 35.14 15.33
CA ASP A 67 -23.12 35.46 16.30
C ASP A 67 -24.48 34.93 15.84
N ASP A 68 -25.48 34.97 16.72
CA ASP A 68 -26.81 34.40 16.43
C ASP A 68 -27.50 35.08 15.24
N ASN A 69 -27.25 36.37 15.03
CA ASN A 69 -27.83 37.14 13.92
C ASN A 69 -27.23 36.72 12.57
N LEU A 70 -25.90 36.58 12.51
CA LEU A 70 -25.18 36.14 11.33
C LEU A 70 -25.47 34.66 11.04
N ALA A 71 -25.55 33.81 12.06
CA ALA A 71 -25.95 32.41 11.90
C ALA A 71 -27.38 32.29 11.33
N ALA A 72 -28.33 33.08 11.85
CA ALA A 72 -29.71 33.11 11.38
C ALA A 72 -29.82 33.64 9.93
N ALA A 73 -29.03 34.65 9.56
CA ALA A 73 -29.01 35.19 8.20
C ALA A 73 -28.58 34.15 7.14
N PHE A 74 -27.71 33.21 7.53
CA PHE A 74 -27.31 32.07 6.70
C PHE A 74 -28.17 30.81 6.94
N GLY A 75 -29.19 30.88 7.79
CA GLY A 75 -30.11 29.80 8.14
C GLY A 75 -29.76 29.08 9.45
N ASP A 76 -28.50 28.62 9.58
CA ASP A 76 -27.97 28.03 10.82
C ASP A 76 -26.43 28.12 10.85
N ALA A 77 -25.83 27.90 12.03
CA ALA A 77 -24.37 27.98 12.22
C ALA A 77 -23.57 26.95 11.37
N GLY A 78 -24.17 25.80 11.07
CA GLY A 78 -23.55 24.77 10.23
C GLY A 78 -23.57 25.13 8.74
N LEU A 79 -24.65 25.73 8.25
CA LEU A 79 -24.78 26.27 6.91
C LEU A 79 -23.90 27.50 6.73
N TYR A 80 -23.84 28.39 7.73
CA TYR A 80 -22.87 29.48 7.79
C TYR A 80 -21.43 28.98 7.61
N GLY A 81 -21.01 27.98 8.39
CA GLY A 81 -19.65 27.44 8.30
C GLY A 81 -19.32 26.93 6.89
N ARG A 82 -20.26 26.20 6.27
CA ARG A 82 -20.10 25.73 4.88
C ARG A 82 -20.04 26.88 3.87
N CYS A 83 -20.90 27.89 4.02
CA CYS A 83 -20.93 29.06 3.15
C CYS A 83 -19.61 29.85 3.27
N ARG A 84 -19.17 30.13 4.50
CA ARG A 84 -17.92 30.82 4.81
C ARG A 84 -16.72 30.12 4.19
N GLU A 85 -16.57 28.81 4.37
CA GLU A 85 -15.47 28.05 3.77
C GLU A 85 -15.51 28.09 2.24
N SER A 86 -16.71 28.01 1.66
CA SER A 86 -16.88 28.12 0.22
C SER A 86 -16.51 29.51 -0.29
N LEU A 87 -16.96 30.58 0.36
CA LEU A 87 -16.63 31.97 0.02
C LEU A 87 -15.12 32.22 0.12
N LEU A 88 -14.50 31.81 1.23
CA LEU A 88 -13.06 31.91 1.46
C LEU A 88 -12.28 31.18 0.35
N ARG A 89 -12.71 29.96 0.01
CA ARG A 89 -12.11 29.17 -1.07
C ARG A 89 -12.22 29.86 -2.42
N HIS A 90 -13.38 30.41 -2.77
CA HIS A 90 -13.58 31.03 -4.09
C HIS A 90 -12.91 32.40 -4.19
N ALA A 91 -12.82 33.16 -3.10
CA ALA A 91 -12.00 34.37 -3.02
C ALA A 91 -10.52 34.06 -3.30
N ARG A 92 -9.97 32.98 -2.70
CA ARG A 92 -8.62 32.48 -3.00
C ARG A 92 -8.45 32.10 -4.48
N LEU A 93 -9.42 31.38 -5.06
CA LEU A 93 -9.37 31.01 -6.49
C LEU A 93 -9.44 32.20 -7.44
N ALA A 94 -10.14 33.26 -7.03
CA ALA A 94 -10.27 34.49 -7.81
C ALA A 94 -9.04 35.40 -7.70
N GLY A 95 -8.06 35.02 -6.87
CA GLY A 95 -6.84 35.78 -6.65
C GLY A 95 -7.03 36.98 -5.73
N ALA A 96 -8.00 36.94 -4.80
CA ALA A 96 -8.23 38.04 -3.84
C ALA A 96 -7.00 38.33 -2.97
N TRP A 97 -6.21 37.30 -2.62
CA TRP A 97 -5.06 37.40 -1.74
C TRP A 97 -3.81 36.79 -2.38
N PRO A 98 -2.84 37.61 -2.83
CA PRO A 98 -1.57 37.13 -3.38
C PRO A 98 -0.71 36.37 -2.37
N ASP A 99 -0.86 36.68 -1.08
CA ASP A 99 -0.04 36.15 0.03
C ASP A 99 -0.54 34.83 0.61
N THR A 100 -1.54 34.19 -0.02
CA THR A 100 -2.06 32.91 0.46
C THR A 100 -1.12 31.74 0.17
N ASP A 101 -1.12 30.78 1.09
CA ASP A 101 -0.39 29.52 0.97
C ASP A 101 -0.54 28.90 -0.45
N PRO A 102 0.53 28.92 -1.27
CA PRO A 102 0.48 28.51 -2.66
C PRO A 102 0.06 27.04 -2.83
N TYR A 103 0.29 26.21 -1.81
CA TYR A 103 -0.09 24.80 -1.84
C TYR A 103 -1.60 24.58 -1.79
N THR A 104 -2.37 25.52 -1.24
CA THR A 104 -3.84 25.40 -1.17
C THR A 104 -4.46 25.49 -2.57
N LEU A 105 -4.07 26.51 -3.35
CA LEU A 105 -4.51 26.67 -4.74
C LEU A 105 -4.05 25.48 -5.58
N LEU A 106 -2.78 25.09 -5.50
CA LEU A 106 -2.22 23.99 -6.30
C LEU A 106 -2.89 22.64 -6.01
N ASN A 107 -3.14 22.30 -4.74
CA ASN A 107 -3.81 21.04 -4.38
C ASN A 107 -5.28 21.02 -4.82
N GLN A 108 -5.95 22.16 -4.80
CA GLN A 108 -7.29 22.25 -5.33
C GLN A 108 -7.31 22.03 -6.85
N LEU A 109 -6.42 22.71 -7.59
CA LEU A 109 -6.31 22.55 -9.04
C LEU A 109 -5.91 21.13 -9.44
N ALA A 110 -5.04 20.50 -8.64
CA ALA A 110 -4.70 19.09 -8.81
C ALA A 110 -5.94 18.20 -8.68
N ARG A 111 -6.79 18.43 -7.68
CA ARG A 111 -8.04 17.69 -7.50
C ARG A 111 -9.02 17.90 -8.66
N GLU A 112 -9.18 19.13 -9.14
CA GLU A 112 -10.04 19.46 -10.29
C GLU A 112 -9.56 18.75 -11.57
N ARG A 113 -8.24 18.67 -11.78
CA ARG A 113 -7.62 17.99 -12.94
C ARG A 113 -7.31 16.51 -12.72
N ARG A 114 -7.75 15.91 -11.61
CA ARG A 114 -7.47 14.51 -11.21
C ARG A 114 -5.97 14.15 -11.19
N LEU A 115 -5.14 15.11 -10.80
CA LEU A 115 -3.70 14.93 -10.59
C LEU A 115 -3.39 14.58 -9.12
N PRO A 116 -2.24 13.94 -8.84
CA PRO A 116 -1.74 13.78 -7.48
C PRO A 116 -1.56 15.14 -6.80
N GLY A 117 -1.90 15.24 -5.51
CA GLY A 117 -1.68 16.46 -4.72
C GLY A 117 -0.18 16.79 -4.54
N VAL A 118 0.10 18.07 -4.33
CA VAL A 118 1.42 18.61 -3.97
C VAL A 118 1.62 18.43 -2.46
N ASN A 119 2.67 17.69 -2.09
CA ASN A 119 3.00 17.43 -0.68
C ASN A 119 3.67 18.65 -0.04
N ARG A 120 2.88 19.50 0.63
CA ARG A 120 3.33 20.74 1.28
C ARG A 120 4.50 20.50 2.24
N LYS A 121 4.34 19.58 3.20
CA LYS A 121 5.34 19.32 4.23
C LYS A 121 6.70 18.97 3.62
N LEU A 122 6.70 18.11 2.61
CA LEU A 122 7.93 17.71 1.92
C LEU A 122 8.56 18.86 1.13
N MET A 123 7.76 19.72 0.50
CA MET A 123 8.28 20.87 -0.25
C MET A 123 8.87 21.93 0.68
N GLU A 124 8.22 22.21 1.81
CA GLU A 124 8.74 23.14 2.84
C GLU A 124 10.00 22.59 3.53
N GLU A 125 10.08 21.28 3.77
CA GLU A 125 11.28 20.62 4.30
C GLU A 125 12.48 20.73 3.35
N MET A 126 12.26 20.62 2.03
CA MET A 126 13.33 20.68 1.03
C MET A 126 13.74 22.10 0.67
N PHE A 127 12.85 23.07 0.84
CA PHE A 127 13.09 24.47 0.49
C PHE A 127 12.72 25.40 1.67
N PRO A 128 13.38 25.25 2.84
CA PRO A 128 13.06 26.06 4.01
C PRO A 128 13.28 27.54 3.71
N GLY A 129 12.26 28.36 3.98
CA GLY A 129 12.29 29.81 3.76
C GLY A 129 12.33 30.25 2.30
N THR A 130 12.22 29.34 1.33
CA THR A 130 12.15 29.67 -0.09
C THR A 130 10.70 29.65 -0.55
N ILE A 131 10.22 30.75 -1.12
CA ILE A 131 8.87 30.78 -1.71
C ILE A 131 8.82 29.91 -2.97
N LEU A 132 7.68 29.27 -3.20
CA LEU A 132 7.53 28.28 -4.29
C LEU A 132 7.85 28.84 -5.68
N ARG A 133 7.61 30.14 -5.88
CA ARG A 133 7.95 30.88 -7.11
C ARG A 133 9.45 30.82 -7.44
N ASP A 134 10.31 30.81 -6.43
CA ASP A 134 11.76 30.86 -6.59
C ASP A 134 12.41 29.47 -6.63
N VAL A 135 11.63 28.40 -6.53
CA VAL A 135 12.11 27.04 -6.73
C VAL A 135 12.43 26.83 -8.21
N THR A 136 13.72 26.99 -8.55
CA THR A 136 14.25 26.76 -9.90
C THR A 136 14.47 25.28 -10.18
N ARG A 137 14.58 24.89 -11.46
CA ARG A 137 14.99 23.53 -11.86
C ARG A 137 16.29 23.09 -11.18
N LYS A 138 17.27 24.01 -11.04
CA LYS A 138 18.56 23.71 -10.38
C LYS A 138 18.37 23.34 -8.91
N LEU A 139 17.55 24.10 -8.18
CA LEU A 139 17.21 23.80 -6.78
C LEU A 139 16.42 22.50 -6.65
N ALA A 140 15.45 22.27 -7.55
CA ALA A 140 14.68 21.04 -7.57
C ALA A 140 15.53 19.80 -7.83
N ILE A 141 16.49 19.86 -8.76
CA ILE A 141 17.42 18.76 -9.02
C ILE A 141 18.35 18.53 -7.82
N ALA A 142 18.81 19.58 -7.15
CA ALA A 142 19.64 19.46 -5.95
C ALA A 142 18.86 18.78 -4.81
N ALA A 143 17.63 19.21 -4.53
CA ALA A 143 16.78 18.57 -3.52
C ALA A 143 16.45 17.10 -3.87
N ASP A 144 16.16 16.79 -5.14
CA ASP A 144 15.95 15.42 -5.62
C ASP A 144 17.19 14.52 -5.44
N ARG A 145 18.39 15.13 -5.41
CA ARG A 145 19.71 14.51 -5.19
C ARG A 145 20.08 14.32 -3.71
N ASP A 146 19.22 14.65 -2.77
CA ASP A 146 19.46 14.33 -1.35
C ASP A 146 18.35 13.43 -0.77
N LEU A 147 17.35 13.10 -1.60
CA LEU A 147 16.16 12.32 -1.23
C LEU A 147 16.28 10.86 -1.67
N ARG A 148 15.83 9.89 -0.86
CA ARG A 148 15.84 8.46 -1.19
C ARG A 148 14.44 7.84 -1.30
N ASP A 149 14.34 6.74 -2.04
CA ASP A 149 13.18 5.85 -2.14
C ASP A 149 11.82 6.55 -2.22
N LYS A 150 10.99 6.39 -1.18
CA LYS A 150 9.60 6.88 -1.12
C LYS A 150 9.51 8.41 -1.08
N GLN A 151 10.43 9.08 -0.40
CA GLN A 151 10.43 10.55 -0.31
C GLN A 151 10.77 11.17 -1.68
N ARG A 152 11.74 10.58 -2.39
CA ARG A 152 12.08 10.99 -3.77
C ARG A 152 10.88 10.88 -4.71
N ASN A 153 10.17 9.75 -4.68
CA ASN A 153 8.99 9.56 -5.53
C ASN A 153 7.87 10.56 -5.19
N ALA A 154 7.63 10.83 -3.92
CA ALA A 154 6.66 11.83 -3.48
C ALA A 154 7.06 13.26 -3.91
N PHE A 155 8.35 13.60 -3.84
CA PHE A 155 8.88 14.88 -4.29
C PHE A 155 8.73 15.06 -5.80
N ARG A 156 9.16 14.08 -6.59
CA ARG A 156 9.03 14.09 -8.07
C ARG A 156 7.58 14.19 -8.52
N ASN A 157 6.66 13.49 -7.86
CA ASN A 157 5.22 13.60 -8.13
C ASN A 157 4.71 15.02 -7.86
N SER A 158 5.13 15.63 -6.74
CA SER A 158 4.76 17.01 -6.39
C SER A 158 5.27 18.01 -7.42
N ALA A 159 6.55 17.92 -7.81
CA ALA A 159 7.15 18.77 -8.86
C ALA A 159 6.49 18.57 -10.23
N THR A 160 6.13 17.32 -10.59
CA THR A 160 5.41 17.02 -11.83
C THR A 160 4.00 17.63 -11.82
N THR A 161 3.28 17.55 -10.70
CA THR A 161 1.97 18.20 -10.57
C THR A 161 2.10 19.71 -10.70
N ILE A 162 3.10 20.33 -10.06
CA ILE A 162 3.38 21.77 -10.16
C ILE A 162 3.58 22.18 -11.63
N ASP A 163 4.39 21.44 -12.40
CA ASP A 163 4.61 21.75 -13.81
C ASP A 163 3.37 21.58 -14.70
N LYS A 164 2.49 20.62 -14.39
CA LYS A 164 1.21 20.44 -15.09
C LYS A 164 0.21 21.55 -14.80
N LEU A 165 0.34 22.23 -13.66
CA LEU A 165 -0.53 23.32 -13.22
C LEU A 165 0.03 24.70 -13.55
N ARG A 166 1.29 24.80 -13.97
CA ARG A 166 2.02 26.05 -14.22
C ARG A 166 1.36 26.94 -15.27
N ASP A 167 0.77 26.34 -16.29
CA ASP A 167 0.09 27.03 -17.39
C ASP A 167 -1.40 27.32 -17.09
N ASP A 168 -1.90 26.98 -15.89
CA ASP A 168 -3.28 27.33 -15.51
C ASP A 168 -3.38 28.85 -15.34
N PRO A 169 -4.35 29.53 -16.00
CA PRO A 169 -4.50 30.98 -15.91
C PRO A 169 -4.56 31.52 -14.48
N ARG A 170 -5.14 30.75 -13.54
CA ARG A 170 -5.24 31.14 -12.12
C ARG A 170 -3.87 31.16 -11.43
N VAL A 171 -2.99 30.24 -11.81
CA VAL A 171 -1.62 30.14 -11.30
C VAL A 171 -0.74 31.25 -11.87
N VAL A 172 -0.92 31.58 -13.16
CA VAL A 172 -0.23 32.68 -13.83
C VAL A 172 -0.63 34.02 -13.21
N VAL A 173 -1.94 34.26 -13.02
CA VAL A 173 -2.46 35.49 -12.41
C VAL A 173 -2.00 35.62 -10.95
N ALA A 174 -2.00 34.53 -10.19
CA ALA A 174 -1.54 34.54 -8.80
C ALA A 174 -0.02 34.72 -8.67
N GLY A 175 0.76 34.57 -9.74
CA GLY A 175 2.21 34.76 -9.74
C GLY A 175 2.98 33.80 -8.81
N ILE A 176 2.33 32.71 -8.36
CA ILE A 176 2.89 31.78 -7.37
C ILE A 176 3.99 30.86 -7.93
N LEU A 177 4.06 30.73 -9.25
CA LEU A 177 5.07 29.95 -9.98
C LEU A 177 5.69 30.81 -11.08
N ARG A 178 6.97 30.59 -11.37
CA ARG A 178 7.61 31.15 -12.56
C ARG A 178 7.12 30.45 -13.85
N PRO A 179 7.26 31.06 -15.04
CA PRO A 179 6.89 30.41 -16.29
C PRO A 179 7.74 29.18 -16.62
N GLU A 180 9.00 29.13 -16.15
CA GLU A 180 9.91 28.04 -16.48
C GLU A 180 9.52 26.74 -15.75
N LYS A 181 9.30 25.66 -16.52
CA LYS A 181 9.01 24.32 -15.97
C LYS A 181 10.25 23.72 -15.31
N ILE A 182 10.03 22.96 -14.23
CA ILE A 182 11.07 22.15 -13.61
C ILE A 182 11.52 21.08 -14.59
N GLY A 183 10.61 20.37 -15.27
CA GLY A 183 10.90 19.35 -16.28
C GLY A 183 11.24 17.96 -15.70
N PRO A 184 11.55 16.98 -16.55
CA PRO A 184 11.86 15.62 -16.10
C PRO A 184 13.13 15.58 -15.25
N PHE A 185 13.10 14.74 -14.22
CA PHE A 185 14.24 14.50 -13.31
C PHE A 185 15.19 13.42 -13.86
N PRO A 186 16.50 13.51 -13.56
CA PRO A 186 17.47 12.49 -13.97
C PRO A 186 17.19 11.11 -13.37
N ALA A 187 17.62 10.06 -14.07
CA ALA A 187 17.56 8.68 -13.57
C ALA A 187 18.75 8.40 -12.65
N TYR A 188 18.48 8.04 -11.39
CA TYR A 188 19.49 7.68 -10.40
C TYR A 188 19.33 6.20 -10.01
N ARG A 189 20.40 5.41 -10.01
CA ARG A 189 20.44 4.09 -9.37
C ARG A 189 21.24 4.21 -8.07
N ASP A 190 20.66 3.72 -6.98
CA ASP A 190 21.10 4.02 -5.61
C ASP A 190 21.19 5.52 -5.36
N GLY A 191 20.05 6.16 -5.61
CA GLY A 191 19.66 7.12 -4.62
C GLY A 191 20.56 8.34 -4.48
N ASP A 192 21.32 8.84 -5.50
CA ASP A 192 21.81 10.26 -5.60
C ASP A 192 22.81 10.67 -6.72
N LYS A 193 23.35 9.84 -7.64
CA LYS A 193 24.45 10.32 -8.53
C LYS A 193 24.22 10.13 -10.04
N HIS A 194 24.49 11.19 -10.82
CA HIS A 194 24.73 11.07 -12.27
C HIS A 194 25.92 10.13 -12.47
N ARG A 195 25.83 9.21 -13.42
CA ARG A 195 26.91 8.29 -13.75
C ARG A 195 28.03 9.09 -14.43
N ILE A 196 29.09 9.42 -13.70
CA ILE A 196 30.31 10.02 -14.25
C ILE A 196 31.11 8.90 -14.91
N GLU A 197 31.27 8.97 -16.22
CA GLU A 197 32.13 8.05 -16.95
C GLU A 197 33.60 8.39 -16.71
N LEU A 198 34.48 7.39 -16.84
CA LEU A 198 35.92 7.65 -16.79
C LEU A 198 36.31 8.51 -18.01
N PRO A 199 37.05 9.62 -17.80
CA PRO A 199 37.68 10.37 -18.89
C PRO A 199 38.48 9.46 -19.80
N ALA A 200 38.56 9.78 -21.09
CA ALA A 200 39.18 8.93 -22.10
C ALA A 200 40.61 8.47 -21.72
N ALA A 201 41.41 9.36 -21.11
CA ALA A 201 42.76 9.06 -20.62
C ALA A 201 42.77 7.98 -19.53
N LEU A 202 41.85 8.05 -18.56
CA LEU A 202 41.72 7.10 -17.46
C LEU A 202 41.03 5.79 -17.92
N ALA A 203 40.11 5.88 -18.88
CA ALA A 203 39.45 4.73 -19.47
C ALA A 203 40.42 3.87 -20.29
N ALA A 204 41.35 4.49 -21.02
CA ALA A 204 42.35 3.82 -21.87
C ALA A 204 43.30 2.92 -21.06
N VAL A 205 43.59 3.26 -19.80
CA VAL A 205 44.47 2.47 -18.92
C VAL A 205 43.73 1.39 -18.13
N ARG A 206 42.38 1.33 -18.20
CA ARG A 206 41.57 0.39 -17.42
C ARG A 206 41.94 -1.07 -17.67
N GLY A 207 42.34 -1.41 -18.90
CA GLY A 207 42.78 -2.76 -19.27
C GLY A 207 44.15 -3.17 -18.71
N ARG A 208 44.94 -2.22 -18.18
CA ARG A 208 46.25 -2.48 -17.55
C ARG A 208 46.16 -2.66 -16.03
N LEU A 209 44.98 -2.40 -15.45
CA LEU A 209 44.73 -2.56 -14.02
C LEU A 209 44.41 -4.02 -13.68
N PRO A 210 44.74 -4.49 -12.46
CA PRO A 210 44.24 -5.76 -11.96
C PRO A 210 42.70 -5.82 -12.03
N VAL A 211 42.12 -6.99 -12.34
CA VAL A 211 40.67 -7.17 -12.60
C VAL A 211 39.80 -6.55 -11.52
N GLY A 212 40.16 -6.73 -10.24
CA GLY A 212 39.44 -6.13 -9.11
C GLY A 212 39.48 -4.60 -9.11
N HIS A 213 40.61 -3.98 -9.48
CA HIS A 213 40.71 -2.53 -9.58
C HIS A 213 39.99 -2.00 -10.82
N ALA A 214 40.06 -2.70 -11.96
CA ALA A 214 39.35 -2.32 -13.18
C ALA A 214 37.83 -2.28 -12.99
N LEU A 215 37.26 -3.24 -12.24
CA LEU A 215 35.84 -3.26 -11.88
C LEU A 215 35.41 -2.06 -11.02
N HIS A 216 36.32 -1.54 -10.20
CA HIS A 216 36.05 -0.45 -9.25
C HIS A 216 36.58 0.91 -9.70
N ALA A 217 37.32 0.99 -10.81
CA ALA A 217 38.00 2.19 -11.29
C ALA A 217 37.04 3.37 -11.51
N ARG A 218 35.90 3.11 -12.16
CA ARG A 218 34.88 4.14 -12.39
C ARG A 218 34.34 4.69 -11.07
N ARG A 219 34.03 3.80 -10.12
CA ARG A 219 33.46 4.20 -8.83
C ARG A 219 34.46 4.96 -7.95
N ALA A 220 35.72 4.58 -7.98
CA ALA A 220 36.78 5.30 -7.27
C ALA A 220 37.00 6.71 -7.86
N PHE A 221 36.89 6.86 -9.17
CA PHE A 221 36.96 8.15 -9.84
C PHE A 221 35.74 9.03 -9.54
N GLU A 222 34.52 8.48 -9.65
CA GLU A 222 33.27 9.18 -9.28
C GLU A 222 33.37 9.79 -7.88
N LEU A 223 33.82 9.00 -6.88
CA LEU A 223 33.98 9.48 -5.51
C LEU A 223 35.04 10.59 -5.41
N ALA A 224 36.14 10.49 -6.15
CA ALA A 224 37.16 11.54 -6.16
C ALA A 224 36.59 12.86 -6.69
N VAL A 225 35.70 12.81 -7.70
CA VAL A 225 35.00 13.99 -8.19
C VAL A 225 33.99 14.53 -7.18
N ASP A 226 33.22 13.65 -6.54
CA ASP A 226 32.23 14.04 -5.52
C ASP A 226 32.85 14.77 -4.32
N PHE A 227 34.08 14.40 -3.94
CA PHE A 227 34.83 15.04 -2.87
C PHE A 227 35.66 16.26 -3.32
N GLY A 228 35.52 16.68 -4.59
CA GLY A 228 36.24 17.81 -5.15
C GLY A 228 37.75 17.58 -5.31
N LEU A 229 38.20 16.32 -5.25
CA LEU A 229 39.60 15.95 -5.45
C LEU A 229 40.00 16.03 -6.93
N LEU A 230 39.08 15.64 -7.82
CA LEU A 230 39.25 15.67 -9.26
C LEU A 230 38.05 16.39 -9.92
N SER A 231 38.23 16.91 -11.12
CA SER A 231 37.11 17.36 -11.97
C SER A 231 36.55 16.20 -12.80
N GLU A 232 35.34 16.38 -13.36
CA GLU A 232 34.71 15.41 -14.27
C GLU A 232 35.61 15.06 -15.48
N ASP A 233 36.45 16.00 -15.93
CA ASP A 233 37.40 15.81 -17.03
C ASP A 233 38.70 15.08 -16.62
N GLY A 234 38.87 14.75 -15.34
CA GLY A 234 40.07 14.14 -14.79
C GLY A 234 41.01 15.13 -14.08
N PRO A 235 42.24 14.72 -13.73
CA PRO A 235 43.24 15.60 -13.14
C PRO A 235 43.68 16.68 -14.14
N LYS A 236 43.90 17.91 -13.66
CA LYS A 236 44.44 19.00 -14.49
C LYS A 236 45.92 18.71 -14.83
N PRO A 237 46.43 19.16 -15.98
CA PRO A 237 47.84 19.03 -16.31
C PRO A 237 48.74 19.62 -15.21
N GLY A 238 49.74 18.86 -14.76
CA GLY A 238 50.65 19.27 -13.68
C GLY A 238 50.08 19.15 -12.26
N TRP A 239 48.87 18.61 -12.10
CA TRP A 239 48.31 18.30 -10.79
C TRP A 239 48.91 17.02 -10.21
N SER A 240 49.21 17.04 -8.91
CA SER A 240 49.68 15.87 -8.16
C SER A 240 48.85 15.64 -6.92
N LEU A 241 48.53 14.37 -6.64
CA LEU A 241 47.84 13.97 -5.42
C LEU A 241 48.78 14.08 -4.21
N SER A 242 48.42 14.94 -3.25
CA SER A 242 49.14 15.05 -1.98
C SER A 242 48.74 13.94 -0.99
N LEU A 243 49.58 13.70 0.01
CA LEU A 243 49.25 12.75 1.09
C LEU A 243 48.04 13.23 1.91
N GLU A 244 47.91 14.54 2.10
CA GLU A 244 46.79 15.14 2.81
C GLU A 244 45.47 14.91 2.06
N ASP A 245 45.46 15.13 0.75
CA ASP A 245 44.29 14.93 -0.09
C ASP A 245 43.89 13.46 -0.17
N ALA A 246 44.87 12.55 -0.27
CA ALA A 246 44.62 11.11 -0.23
C ALA A 246 44.02 10.65 1.11
N THR A 247 44.45 11.28 2.22
CA THR A 247 43.93 11.01 3.57
C THR A 247 42.51 11.55 3.74
N ARG A 248 42.26 12.77 3.26
CA ARG A 248 40.94 13.41 3.26
C ARG A 248 39.93 12.58 2.46
N TYR A 249 40.32 12.13 1.26
CA TYR A 249 39.50 11.23 0.43
C TYR A 249 39.18 9.91 1.15
N HIS A 250 40.18 9.25 1.73
CA HIS A 250 39.97 7.98 2.43
C HIS A 250 39.05 8.11 3.64
N ALA A 251 39.21 9.17 4.44
CA ALA A 251 38.36 9.44 5.59
C ALA A 251 36.90 9.72 5.16
N ALA A 252 36.70 10.54 4.12
CA ALA A 252 35.38 10.91 3.65
C ALA A 252 34.61 9.72 3.03
N VAL A 253 35.28 8.88 2.24
CA VAL A 253 34.70 7.62 1.73
C VAL A 253 34.37 6.66 2.88
N GLY A 254 35.24 6.59 3.89
CA GLY A 254 35.08 5.75 5.07
C GLY A 254 33.83 6.07 5.87
N GLN A 255 33.50 7.36 6.01
CA GLN A 255 32.29 7.85 6.68
C GLN A 255 31.01 7.49 5.91
N GLN A 256 31.06 7.43 4.58
CA GLN A 256 29.88 7.16 3.75
C GLN A 256 29.58 5.67 3.53
N ILE A 257 30.59 4.80 3.60
CA ILE A 257 30.45 3.38 3.23
C ILE A 257 31.01 2.46 4.32
N SER A 258 32.32 2.24 4.31
CA SER A 258 33.05 1.45 5.32
C SER A 258 34.55 1.66 5.17
N ALA A 259 35.32 1.46 6.24
CA ALA A 259 36.78 1.58 6.21
C ALA A 259 37.46 0.61 5.23
N ASN A 260 36.91 -0.59 5.05
CA ASN A 260 37.48 -1.58 4.12
C ASN A 260 37.24 -1.20 2.65
N THR A 261 36.04 -0.70 2.35
CA THR A 261 35.70 -0.23 1.00
C THR A 261 36.45 1.05 0.64
N ALA A 262 36.64 1.97 1.62
CA ALA A 262 37.47 3.16 1.45
C ALA A 262 38.92 2.81 1.09
N ALA A 263 39.51 1.82 1.76
CA ALA A 263 40.86 1.34 1.45
C ALA A 263 40.96 0.74 0.05
N LEU A 264 39.93 0.02 -0.41
CA LEU A 264 39.87 -0.53 -1.77
C LEU A 264 39.79 0.58 -2.82
N TYR A 265 38.91 1.57 -2.62
CA TYR A 265 38.77 2.68 -3.56
C TYR A 265 39.99 3.61 -3.56
N LEU A 266 40.65 3.83 -2.42
CA LEU A 266 41.94 4.55 -2.38
C LEU A 266 43.01 3.83 -3.21
N ARG A 267 43.17 2.51 -3.03
CA ARG A 267 44.15 1.73 -3.83
C ARG A 267 43.83 1.76 -5.31
N THR A 268 42.54 1.65 -5.64
CA THR A 268 42.06 1.68 -7.02
C THR A 268 42.35 3.04 -7.67
N LEU A 269 42.10 4.14 -6.95
CA LEU A 269 42.39 5.50 -7.42
C LEU A 269 43.89 5.73 -7.62
N LEU A 270 44.73 5.32 -6.66
CA LEU A 270 46.19 5.43 -6.78
C LEU A 270 46.74 4.62 -7.96
N SER A 271 46.23 3.40 -8.18
CA SER A 271 46.60 2.58 -9.34
C SER A 271 46.17 3.24 -10.65
N LEU A 272 44.95 3.77 -10.71
CA LEU A 272 44.41 4.44 -11.89
C LEU A 272 45.26 5.66 -12.28
N LEU A 273 45.61 6.51 -11.31
CA LEU A 273 46.43 7.70 -11.53
C LEU A 273 47.87 7.34 -11.93
N ARG A 274 48.53 6.40 -11.22
CA ARG A 274 49.91 5.97 -11.55
C ARG A 274 50.04 5.34 -12.93
N CYS A 275 49.01 4.64 -13.40
CA CYS A 275 49.01 4.06 -14.74
C CYS A 275 48.77 5.09 -15.85
N THR A 276 48.19 6.25 -15.53
CA THR A 276 47.86 7.31 -16.48
C THR A 276 48.97 8.35 -16.55
N GLU A 277 49.42 8.85 -15.40
CA GLU A 277 50.51 9.82 -15.28
C GLU A 277 51.28 9.53 -13.98
N PRO A 278 52.42 8.81 -14.03
CA PRO A 278 53.19 8.45 -12.83
C PRO A 278 53.60 9.65 -11.98
N ALA A 279 53.88 10.79 -12.62
CA ALA A 279 54.27 12.04 -11.94
C ALA A 279 53.12 12.65 -11.10
N ALA A 280 51.86 12.29 -11.38
CA ALA A 280 50.70 12.78 -10.63
C ALA A 280 50.55 12.15 -9.24
N VAL A 281 51.32 11.10 -8.91
CA VAL A 281 51.33 10.49 -7.57
C VAL A 281 52.76 10.26 -7.12
N SER A 282 53.23 11.08 -6.17
CA SER A 282 54.53 10.89 -5.54
C SER A 282 54.66 9.49 -4.93
N GLU A 283 55.87 8.92 -4.96
CA GLU A 283 56.15 7.60 -4.36
C GLU A 283 55.79 7.54 -2.87
N ASP A 284 55.88 8.69 -2.19
CA ASP A 284 55.55 8.86 -0.78
C ASP A 284 54.05 8.70 -0.46
N VAL A 285 53.17 8.83 -1.45
CA VAL A 285 51.72 8.74 -1.29
C VAL A 285 51.27 7.29 -1.49
N THR A 286 51.19 6.54 -0.39
CA THR A 286 50.76 5.14 -0.41
C THR A 286 49.53 4.90 0.46
N ALA A 287 48.73 3.89 0.09
CA ALA A 287 47.56 3.49 0.87
C ALA A 287 47.91 3.01 2.30
N ASP A 288 49.15 2.56 2.55
CA ASP A 288 49.58 2.18 3.91
C ASP A 288 49.89 3.42 4.76
N ARG A 289 50.60 4.41 4.20
CA ARG A 289 50.91 5.68 4.88
C ARG A 289 49.64 6.46 5.25
N VAL A 290 48.65 6.49 4.35
CA VAL A 290 47.33 7.10 4.61
C VAL A 290 46.55 6.36 5.72
N ARG A 291 46.64 5.02 5.77
CA ARG A 291 45.91 4.23 6.77
C ARG A 291 46.57 4.23 8.14
N ARG A 292 47.88 4.46 8.21
CA ARG A 292 48.71 4.32 9.42
C ARG A 292 49.78 5.42 9.49
N PRO A 293 49.39 6.70 9.62
CA PRO A 293 50.34 7.81 9.65
C PRO A 293 51.35 7.67 10.82
N GLU A 294 50.88 7.19 11.97
CA GLU A 294 51.69 6.98 13.18
C GLU A 294 52.90 6.04 13.01
N ARG A 295 52.90 5.16 11.99
CA ARG A 295 54.04 4.28 11.68
C ARG A 295 55.19 4.99 10.99
N HIS A 296 54.91 6.12 10.33
CA HIS A 296 55.86 6.85 9.50
C HIS A 296 56.36 8.14 10.16
N ASP A 297 55.56 8.75 11.04
CA ASP A 297 55.93 9.99 11.76
C ASP A 297 56.77 9.71 13.03
N ARG A 298 56.83 8.47 13.51
CA ARG A 298 57.76 8.08 14.57
C ARG A 298 59.15 7.87 13.97
N LEU A 299 60.13 8.69 14.39
CA LEU A 299 61.55 8.40 14.21
C LEU A 299 61.79 6.93 14.56
N ALA A 300 62.39 6.18 13.63
CA ALA A 300 62.65 4.77 13.84
C ALA A 300 63.52 4.61 15.08
N GLU A 301 62.90 4.28 16.22
CA GLU A 301 63.65 3.86 17.39
C GLU A 301 64.59 2.75 16.93
N PRO A 302 65.90 2.82 17.26
CA PRO A 302 66.83 1.77 16.88
C PRO A 302 66.21 0.47 17.36
N ARG A 303 65.93 -0.43 16.41
CA ARG A 303 65.21 -1.68 16.69
C ARG A 303 65.87 -2.31 17.90
N LYS A 304 65.26 -2.18 19.09
CA LYS A 304 65.59 -3.01 20.23
C LYS A 304 65.37 -4.41 19.70
N ARG A 305 66.47 -5.12 19.44
CA ARG A 305 66.50 -6.52 19.04
C ARG A 305 65.46 -7.16 19.93
N LYS A 306 64.31 -7.56 19.37
CA LYS A 306 63.25 -8.20 20.15
C LYS A 306 63.97 -9.32 20.88
N THR A 307 64.07 -9.14 22.20
CA THR A 307 64.58 -10.09 23.16
C THR A 307 64.30 -11.48 22.65
N ASN A 308 65.35 -12.31 22.54
CA ASN A 308 65.32 -13.72 22.19
C ASN A 308 63.92 -14.31 22.36
N ARG A 309 63.08 -14.20 21.33
CA ARG A 309 61.78 -14.83 21.37
C ARG A 309 62.10 -16.27 21.15
N LYS A 310 62.16 -17.03 22.26
CA LYS A 310 62.22 -18.49 22.25
C LYS A 310 61.29 -18.97 21.14
N PRO A 311 61.73 -19.93 20.31
CA PRO A 311 60.87 -20.48 19.28
C PRO A 311 59.53 -20.83 19.91
N VAL A 312 58.50 -20.55 19.14
CA VAL A 312 57.11 -20.84 19.49
C VAL A 312 57.01 -22.37 19.56
N MET A 313 57.34 -22.99 20.71
CA MET A 313 57.20 -24.42 20.96
C MET A 313 55.74 -24.74 21.29
N LEU A 314 55.12 -25.61 20.50
CA LEU A 314 53.87 -26.29 20.81
C LEU A 314 54.20 -27.68 21.39
N PRO A 315 53.25 -28.37 22.05
CA PRO A 315 53.40 -29.79 22.33
C PRO A 315 53.78 -30.57 21.06
N THR A 316 54.71 -31.51 21.17
CA THR A 316 55.32 -32.21 20.03
C THR A 316 54.29 -32.85 19.09
N ALA A 317 53.19 -33.40 19.64
CA ALA A 317 52.10 -33.97 18.87
C ALA A 317 51.38 -32.92 18.01
N ILE A 318 51.01 -31.77 18.58
CA ILE A 318 50.32 -30.69 17.88
C ILE A 318 51.25 -30.02 16.86
N GLU A 319 52.55 -29.91 17.15
CA GLU A 319 53.54 -29.38 16.20
C GLU A 319 53.66 -30.28 14.96
N ALA A 320 53.61 -31.62 15.14
CA ALA A 320 53.60 -32.57 14.02
C ALA A 320 52.34 -32.42 13.15
N GLU A 321 51.17 -32.25 13.78
CA GLU A 321 49.91 -32.00 13.07
C GLU A 321 49.91 -30.66 12.32
N VAL A 322 50.48 -29.60 12.90
CA VAL A 322 50.64 -28.30 12.23
C VAL A 322 51.60 -28.39 11.04
N ALA A 323 52.65 -29.21 11.14
CA ALA A 323 53.56 -29.47 10.03
C ALA A 323 52.88 -30.27 8.91
N ALA A 324 52.07 -31.29 9.24
CA ALA A 324 51.26 -32.03 8.29
C ALA A 324 50.25 -31.12 7.58
N PHE A 325 49.51 -30.30 8.33
CA PHE A 325 48.59 -29.30 7.80
C PHE A 325 49.27 -28.32 6.82
N ALA A 326 50.45 -27.83 7.18
CA ALA A 326 51.22 -26.92 6.34
C ALA A 326 51.65 -27.57 5.01
N LYS A 327 52.03 -28.85 5.05
CA LYS A 327 52.45 -29.63 3.89
C LYS A 327 51.26 -29.93 2.96
N ASP A 328 50.17 -30.45 3.51
CA ASP A 328 49.01 -30.91 2.75
C ASP A 328 48.23 -29.76 2.10
N ARG A 329 48.19 -28.58 2.74
CA ARG A 329 47.44 -27.41 2.24
C ARG A 329 48.32 -26.38 1.52
N SER A 330 49.61 -26.64 1.33
CA SER A 330 50.57 -25.70 0.73
C SER A 330 50.51 -24.30 1.37
N THR A 331 50.32 -24.25 2.69
CA THR A 331 50.01 -23.01 3.41
C THR A 331 51.27 -22.14 3.56
N SER A 332 51.16 -20.83 3.31
CA SER A 332 52.32 -19.92 3.41
C SER A 332 53.00 -19.99 4.79
N ARG A 333 54.34 -19.87 4.83
CA ARG A 333 55.13 -19.88 6.10
C ARG A 333 54.60 -18.89 7.15
N ARG A 334 54.04 -17.77 6.71
CA ARG A 334 53.43 -16.74 7.58
C ARG A 334 52.17 -17.25 8.27
N HIS A 335 51.24 -17.86 7.52
CA HIS A 335 50.01 -18.43 8.07
C HIS A 335 50.27 -19.56 9.07
N VAL A 336 51.25 -20.44 8.78
CA VAL A 336 51.63 -21.52 9.72
C VAL A 336 52.20 -20.93 11.01
N LYS A 337 52.99 -19.85 10.92
CA LYS A 337 53.52 -19.15 12.10
C LYS A 337 52.41 -18.49 12.94
N ASP A 338 51.40 -17.91 12.29
CA ASP A 338 50.26 -17.31 12.98
C ASP A 338 49.37 -18.37 13.65
N LEU A 339 49.10 -19.50 12.97
CA LEU A 339 48.39 -20.66 13.54
C LEU A 339 49.13 -21.22 14.77
N ARG A 340 50.45 -21.42 14.70
CA ARG A 340 51.24 -21.88 15.85
C ARG A 340 51.13 -20.96 17.05
N ARG A 341 51.08 -19.66 16.81
CA ARG A 341 50.93 -18.66 17.87
C ARG A 341 49.54 -18.76 18.50
N LEU A 342 48.49 -18.85 17.70
CA LEU A 342 47.11 -18.99 18.19
C LEU A 342 46.94 -20.24 19.04
N LEU A 343 47.43 -21.39 18.56
CA LEU A 343 47.33 -22.65 19.29
C LEU A 343 48.07 -22.59 20.63
N ARG A 344 49.25 -21.96 20.70
CA ARG A 344 49.91 -21.76 22.00
C ARG A 344 49.04 -20.90 22.90
N ASP A 345 48.63 -19.72 22.42
CA ASP A 345 47.93 -18.74 23.26
C ASP A 345 46.64 -19.35 23.86
N LEU A 346 46.02 -20.32 23.19
CA LEU A 346 44.87 -21.10 23.68
C LEU A 346 45.27 -22.23 24.63
N LEU A 347 46.27 -23.05 24.29
CA LEU A 347 46.72 -24.15 25.17
C LEU A 347 47.32 -23.62 26.48
N ASP A 348 48.08 -22.52 26.43
CA ASP A 348 48.60 -21.82 27.61
C ASP A 348 47.47 -21.23 28.48
N ALA A 349 46.32 -20.93 27.87
CA ALA A 349 45.12 -20.47 28.58
C ALA A 349 44.26 -21.63 29.12
N GLY A 350 44.71 -22.88 28.96
CA GLY A 350 44.05 -24.07 29.51
C GLY A 350 42.92 -24.62 28.66
N PHE A 351 42.78 -24.21 27.39
CA PHE A 351 41.78 -24.79 26.51
C PHE A 351 42.19 -26.19 26.06
N ASP A 352 41.28 -27.15 26.20
CA ASP A 352 41.44 -28.51 25.71
C ASP A 352 41.13 -28.57 24.20
N ILE A 353 42.15 -28.87 23.38
CA ILE A 353 42.02 -28.93 21.92
C ILE A 353 41.10 -30.05 21.44
N ASP A 354 40.91 -31.09 22.25
CA ASP A 354 40.03 -32.21 21.93
C ASP A 354 38.58 -31.94 22.36
N SER A 355 38.30 -30.80 23.02
CA SER A 355 36.95 -30.39 23.37
C SER A 355 36.10 -30.09 22.12
N PRO A 356 34.85 -30.59 22.04
CA PRO A 356 33.94 -30.29 20.94
C PRO A 356 33.55 -28.81 20.86
N THR A 357 33.74 -28.04 21.94
CA THR A 357 33.47 -26.60 21.99
C THR A 357 34.72 -25.75 21.76
N PHE A 358 35.89 -26.35 21.56
CA PHE A 358 37.18 -25.65 21.50
C PHE A 358 37.21 -24.46 20.54
N LEU A 359 36.62 -24.58 19.34
CA LEU A 359 36.57 -23.45 18.39
C LEU A 359 35.68 -22.30 18.90
N GLN A 360 34.54 -22.62 19.51
CA GLN A 360 33.60 -21.63 20.03
C GLN A 360 34.25 -20.88 21.22
N ASP A 361 34.85 -21.63 22.13
CA ASP A 361 35.49 -21.09 23.33
C ASP A 361 36.74 -20.27 22.97
N ALA A 362 37.51 -20.72 21.98
CA ALA A 362 38.63 -19.97 21.43
C ALA A 362 38.19 -18.64 20.79
N VAL A 363 37.06 -18.63 20.06
CA VAL A 363 36.52 -17.40 19.47
C VAL A 363 36.09 -16.42 20.56
N VAL A 364 35.36 -16.88 21.58
CA VAL A 364 34.96 -16.05 22.73
C VAL A 364 36.18 -15.53 23.49
N PHE A 365 37.21 -16.35 23.66
CA PHE A 365 38.47 -15.95 24.27
C PHE A 365 39.19 -14.85 23.47
N PHE A 366 39.23 -14.96 22.13
CA PHE A 366 39.82 -13.93 21.29
C PHE A 366 38.98 -12.65 21.21
N GLU A 367 37.65 -12.75 21.37
CA GLU A 367 36.74 -11.61 21.44
C GLU A 367 36.89 -10.83 22.76
N THR A 368 37.07 -11.53 23.88
CA THR A 368 37.20 -10.93 25.22
C THR A 368 38.60 -10.40 25.53
N ARG A 369 39.66 -11.04 25.04
CA ARG A 369 41.05 -10.69 25.42
C ARG A 369 41.74 -9.66 24.50
N VAL A 370 41.12 -9.28 23.37
CA VAL A 370 41.80 -8.51 22.31
C VAL A 370 40.93 -7.34 21.82
N GLU A 371 40.67 -6.36 22.68
CA GLU A 371 39.93 -5.13 22.32
C GLU A 371 40.63 -4.25 21.25
N GLU A 372 41.94 -4.43 21.01
CA GLU A 372 42.73 -3.50 20.16
C GLU A 372 43.05 -3.96 18.72
N ARG A 373 42.49 -5.08 18.21
CA ARG A 373 42.79 -5.53 16.83
C ARG A 373 41.59 -5.43 15.89
N ALA A 374 41.83 -4.85 14.70
CA ALA A 374 40.84 -4.71 13.63
C ALA A 374 40.17 -6.05 13.27
N ASP A 375 38.86 -6.01 13.02
CA ASP A 375 37.95 -7.15 12.72
C ASP A 375 38.47 -8.13 11.67
N LEU A 376 39.23 -7.65 10.67
CA LEU A 376 39.85 -8.51 9.66
C LEU A 376 40.76 -9.58 10.29
N THR A 377 41.56 -9.18 11.29
CA THR A 377 42.51 -10.07 11.95
C THR A 377 41.79 -11.17 12.74
N ARG A 378 40.63 -10.85 13.33
CA ARG A 378 39.80 -11.82 14.07
C ARG A 378 39.18 -12.85 13.12
N ARG A 379 38.69 -12.40 11.96
CA ARG A 379 38.17 -13.29 10.90
C ARG A 379 39.26 -14.23 10.38
N ASP A 380 40.45 -13.70 10.11
CA ASP A 380 41.58 -14.50 9.61
C ASP A 380 42.01 -15.57 10.63
N TYR A 381 41.99 -15.25 11.93
CA TYR A 381 42.30 -16.22 13.00
C TYR A 381 41.24 -17.29 13.16
N ARG A 382 39.96 -16.91 13.16
CA ARG A 382 38.85 -17.86 13.19
C ARG A 382 38.91 -18.81 12.00
N THR A 383 39.18 -18.29 10.81
CA THR A 383 39.29 -19.10 9.59
C THR A 383 40.48 -20.05 9.66
N ALA A 384 41.66 -19.58 10.06
CA ALA A 384 42.86 -20.41 10.18
C ALA A 384 42.68 -21.54 11.19
N LEU A 385 42.14 -21.24 12.37
CA LEU A 385 41.88 -22.23 13.42
C LEU A 385 40.82 -23.25 12.96
N ARG A 386 39.73 -22.79 12.35
CA ARG A 386 38.70 -23.67 11.79
C ARG A 386 39.26 -24.62 10.73
N THR A 387 40.12 -24.12 9.83
CA THR A 387 40.72 -24.97 8.79
C THR A 387 41.67 -26.01 9.35
N PHE A 388 42.40 -25.68 10.42
CA PHE A 388 43.27 -26.62 11.11
C PHE A 388 42.47 -27.71 11.83
N LEU A 389 41.47 -27.32 12.64
CA LEU A 389 40.60 -28.28 13.33
C LEU A 389 39.81 -29.16 12.36
N ALA A 390 39.43 -28.64 11.19
CA ALA A 390 38.83 -29.44 10.13
C ALA A 390 39.79 -30.50 9.57
N HIS A 391 41.08 -30.17 9.44
CA HIS A 391 42.12 -31.09 8.97
C HIS A 391 42.44 -32.18 10.00
N THR A 392 42.39 -31.85 11.29
CA THR A 392 42.61 -32.83 12.38
C THR A 392 41.31 -33.49 12.86
N HIS A 393 40.19 -33.30 12.18
CA HIS A 393 38.89 -33.87 12.53
C HIS A 393 38.36 -33.51 13.94
N ARG A 394 38.74 -32.34 14.48
CA ARG A 394 38.37 -31.83 15.83
C ARG A 394 37.27 -30.75 15.84
N LEU A 395 36.53 -30.59 14.74
CA LEU A 395 35.35 -29.70 14.75
C LEU A 395 34.15 -30.41 15.39
N SER A 396 33.29 -29.65 16.05
CA SER A 396 31.97 -30.16 16.46
C SER A 396 31.21 -30.75 15.28
N SER A 397 30.32 -31.72 15.54
CA SER A 397 29.59 -32.46 14.50
C SER A 397 28.93 -31.51 13.48
N TRP A 398 28.29 -30.44 13.95
CA TRP A 398 27.69 -29.41 13.09
C TRP A 398 28.70 -28.55 12.33
N GLU A 399 29.78 -28.10 12.97
CA GLU A 399 30.77 -27.26 12.28
C GLU A 399 31.58 -28.02 11.23
N GLY A 400 31.88 -29.29 11.52
CA GLY A 400 32.44 -30.24 10.58
C GLY A 400 31.51 -30.48 9.40
N MET A 401 30.21 -30.67 9.66
CA MET A 401 29.20 -30.86 8.61
C MET A 401 29.07 -29.62 7.71
N ILE A 402 28.93 -28.43 8.28
CA ILE A 402 28.86 -27.16 7.53
C ILE A 402 30.15 -26.91 6.73
N SER A 403 31.32 -27.28 7.29
CA SER A 403 32.59 -27.11 6.59
C SER A 403 32.67 -28.00 5.34
N ARG A 404 32.19 -29.25 5.43
CA ARG A 404 32.14 -30.19 4.30
C ARG A 404 31.06 -29.79 3.29
N ALA A 405 29.91 -29.31 3.77
CA ALA A 405 28.82 -28.83 2.93
C ALA A 405 29.25 -27.72 1.96
N LYS A 406 30.15 -26.81 2.37
CA LYS A 406 30.70 -25.78 1.48
C LYS A 406 31.47 -26.33 0.27
N GLY A 407 31.98 -27.56 0.36
CA GLY A 407 32.67 -28.24 -0.75
C GLY A 407 31.74 -29.05 -1.66
N THR A 408 30.55 -29.43 -1.16
CA THR A 408 29.63 -30.36 -1.84
C THR A 408 28.36 -29.67 -2.36
N ILE A 409 27.78 -28.78 -1.55
CA ILE A 409 26.52 -28.08 -1.83
C ILE A 409 26.82 -26.58 -1.81
N ALA A 410 27.21 -26.04 -2.96
CA ALA A 410 27.77 -24.68 -3.07
C ALA A 410 26.72 -23.57 -3.22
N SER A 411 25.41 -23.89 -3.21
CA SER A 411 24.35 -22.90 -3.47
C SER A 411 23.99 -22.10 -2.21
N GLY A 412 23.73 -20.79 -2.39
CA GLY A 412 23.43 -19.88 -1.29
C GLY A 412 22.14 -20.23 -0.54
N THR A 413 21.13 -20.76 -1.23
CA THR A 413 19.85 -21.18 -0.64
C THR A 413 20.00 -22.45 0.21
N ASP A 414 20.79 -23.41 -0.25
CA ASP A 414 20.97 -24.68 0.45
C ASP A 414 21.79 -24.48 1.73
N MET A 415 22.84 -23.66 1.65
CA MET A 415 23.64 -23.29 2.82
C MET A 415 22.82 -22.51 3.84
N GLN A 416 21.96 -21.59 3.39
CA GLN A 416 21.06 -20.85 4.27
C GLN A 416 20.01 -21.75 4.94
N GLY A 417 19.51 -22.75 4.23
CA GLY A 417 18.61 -23.77 4.78
C GLY A 417 19.32 -24.65 5.81
N LEU A 418 20.51 -25.15 5.50
CA LEU A 418 21.28 -26.01 6.40
C LEU A 418 21.69 -25.29 7.69
N LEU A 419 22.03 -24.00 7.61
CA LEU A 419 22.28 -23.16 8.79
C LEU A 419 21.03 -22.95 9.65
N LEU A 420 19.84 -22.92 9.05
CA LEU A 420 18.58 -22.84 9.79
C LEU A 420 18.32 -24.15 10.55
N VAL A 421 18.51 -25.30 9.91
CA VAL A 421 18.39 -26.62 10.55
C VAL A 421 19.37 -26.75 11.71
N ARG A 422 20.65 -26.36 11.52
CA ARG A 422 21.65 -26.28 12.59
C ARG A 422 21.14 -25.44 13.78
N LYS A 423 20.62 -24.24 13.50
CA LYS A 423 20.11 -23.35 14.55
C LYS A 423 18.98 -24.01 15.34
N TYR A 424 18.06 -24.70 14.69
CA TYR A 424 16.98 -25.40 15.39
C TYR A 424 17.51 -26.53 16.27
N ALA A 425 18.48 -27.29 15.76
CA ALA A 425 19.10 -28.40 16.48
C ALA A 425 19.95 -27.95 17.69
N GLU A 426 20.69 -26.84 17.57
CA GLU A 426 21.46 -26.23 18.66
C GLU A 426 20.56 -25.59 19.73
N CYS A 427 19.37 -25.12 19.35
CA CYS A 427 18.38 -24.54 20.27
C CYS A 427 17.39 -25.58 20.85
N SER A 428 17.56 -26.87 20.57
CA SER A 428 16.81 -27.94 21.23
C SER A 428 17.41 -28.26 22.60
N GLU A 429 16.59 -28.69 23.55
CA GLU A 429 17.04 -29.15 24.86
C GLU A 429 16.68 -30.64 25.02
N PRO A 430 17.65 -31.58 24.94
CA PRO A 430 19.08 -31.37 24.71
C PRO A 430 19.44 -31.03 23.24
N PRO A 431 20.61 -30.41 22.98
CA PRO A 431 21.07 -30.11 21.62
C PRO A 431 21.19 -31.37 20.75
N ILE A 432 20.67 -31.30 19.52
CA ILE A 432 20.60 -32.44 18.61
C ILE A 432 21.81 -32.39 17.65
N PRO A 433 22.68 -33.41 17.62
CA PRO A 433 23.76 -33.50 16.65
C PRO A 433 23.22 -33.91 15.26
N PRO A 434 23.93 -33.58 14.15
CA PRO A 434 23.41 -33.78 12.80
C PRO A 434 23.12 -35.25 12.46
N GLU A 435 23.86 -36.20 13.02
CA GLU A 435 23.64 -37.65 12.87
C GLU A 435 22.31 -38.14 13.48
N LYS A 436 21.74 -37.39 14.43
CA LYS A 436 20.47 -37.73 15.09
C LYS A 436 19.24 -37.06 14.46
N ILE A 437 19.41 -36.34 13.35
CA ILE A 437 18.25 -35.81 12.62
C ILE A 437 17.66 -36.92 11.76
N ASP A 438 16.63 -37.56 12.29
CA ASP A 438 15.76 -38.49 11.59
C ASP A 438 14.48 -37.78 11.09
N MET A 439 13.53 -38.57 10.57
CA MET A 439 12.26 -38.04 10.07
C MET A 439 11.44 -37.32 11.13
N ASP A 440 11.47 -37.77 12.38
CA ASP A 440 10.61 -37.22 13.44
C ASP A 440 11.17 -35.88 13.92
N VAL A 441 12.49 -35.78 14.11
CA VAL A 441 13.16 -34.50 14.38
C VAL A 441 12.99 -33.52 13.22
N ALA A 442 13.05 -34.01 11.98
CA ALA A 442 12.82 -33.17 10.80
C ALA A 442 11.39 -32.59 10.78
N ARG A 443 10.39 -33.40 11.16
CA ARG A 443 8.99 -32.97 11.26
C ARG A 443 8.79 -31.94 12.37
N GLU A 444 9.42 -32.11 13.53
CA GLU A 444 9.42 -31.10 14.60
C GLU A 444 10.00 -29.76 14.15
N PHE A 445 11.12 -29.80 13.41
CA PHE A 445 11.72 -28.59 12.84
C PHE A 445 10.82 -27.91 11.80
N LEU A 446 10.09 -28.69 11.00
CA LEU A 446 9.12 -28.16 10.04
C LEU A 446 7.93 -27.49 10.74
N LEU A 447 7.45 -28.04 11.86
CA LEU A 447 6.42 -27.40 12.69
C LEU A 447 6.93 -26.09 13.31
N LYS A 448 8.17 -26.08 13.81
CA LYS A 448 8.81 -24.85 14.31
C LYS A 448 8.97 -23.79 13.22
N ALA A 449 9.33 -24.22 12.00
CA ALA A 449 9.44 -23.34 10.84
C ALA A 449 8.08 -22.77 10.38
N GLN A 450 6.97 -23.46 10.62
CA GLN A 450 5.62 -22.93 10.34
C GLN A 450 5.31 -21.71 11.21
N GLY A 451 5.62 -21.75 12.51
CA GLY A 451 5.41 -20.63 13.42
C GLY A 451 6.23 -19.38 13.06
N LEU A 452 7.37 -19.56 12.38
CA LEU A 452 8.30 -18.50 12.01
C LEU A 452 8.26 -18.12 10.51
N ARG A 453 7.35 -18.73 9.73
CA ARG A 453 7.22 -18.54 8.27
C ARG A 453 8.48 -18.89 7.46
N ASP A 454 9.31 -19.81 7.96
CA ASP A 454 10.58 -20.24 7.36
C ASP A 454 10.50 -21.63 6.68
N VAL A 455 9.29 -22.18 6.46
CA VAL A 455 9.06 -23.54 5.95
C VAL A 455 9.84 -23.87 4.66
N PRO A 456 9.86 -23.01 3.61
CA PRO A 456 10.62 -23.30 2.39
C PRO A 456 12.11 -23.46 2.66
N LYS A 457 12.66 -22.61 3.54
CA LYS A 457 14.08 -22.61 3.90
C LYS A 457 14.45 -23.84 4.74
N CYS A 458 13.56 -24.27 5.63
CA CYS A 458 13.73 -25.50 6.40
C CYS A 458 13.70 -26.74 5.50
N LEU A 459 12.76 -26.82 4.54
CA LEU A 459 12.70 -27.91 3.56
C LEU A 459 13.98 -27.99 2.71
N THR A 460 14.48 -26.85 2.24
CA THR A 460 15.75 -26.79 1.51
C THR A 460 16.93 -27.26 2.39
N GLY A 461 16.93 -26.92 3.68
CA GLY A 461 17.96 -27.37 4.61
C GLY A 461 17.95 -28.88 4.87
N LEU A 462 16.76 -29.49 5.01
CA LEU A 462 16.62 -30.94 5.17
C LEU A 462 17.03 -31.69 3.91
N ALA A 463 16.64 -31.18 2.72
CA ALA A 463 17.10 -31.74 1.45
C ALA A 463 18.63 -31.64 1.29
N ALA A 464 19.23 -30.53 1.71
CA ALA A 464 20.68 -30.38 1.73
C ALA A 464 21.36 -31.39 2.68
N LEU A 465 20.75 -31.66 3.84
CA LEU A 465 21.25 -32.67 4.78
C LEU A 465 21.20 -34.09 4.18
N ASP A 466 20.15 -34.42 3.44
CA ASP A 466 20.04 -35.71 2.73
C ASP A 466 21.08 -35.87 1.62
N VAL A 467 21.40 -34.79 0.89
CA VAL A 467 22.51 -34.79 -0.08
C VAL A 467 23.85 -35.01 0.62
N LEU A 468 24.06 -34.45 1.83
CA LEU A 468 25.27 -34.71 2.59
C LEU A 468 25.31 -36.14 3.15
N ARG A 469 24.14 -36.71 3.48
CA ARG A 469 24.00 -38.07 3.98
C ARG A 469 24.40 -39.11 2.94
N SER A 470 24.15 -38.86 1.65
CA SER A 470 24.62 -39.73 0.56
C SER A 470 26.13 -39.62 0.30
N VAL A 471 26.73 -38.45 0.54
CA VAL A 471 28.16 -38.19 0.30
C VAL A 471 29.04 -38.56 1.50
N PHE A 472 28.52 -38.47 2.72
CA PHE A 472 29.24 -38.72 3.97
C PHE A 472 28.48 -39.67 4.92
N PRO A 473 28.23 -40.94 4.52
CA PRO A 473 27.42 -41.88 5.31
C PRO A 473 28.03 -42.20 6.68
N GLU A 474 29.36 -42.17 6.80
CA GLU A 474 30.11 -42.35 8.05
C GLU A 474 29.79 -41.27 9.12
N LEU A 475 29.36 -40.07 8.67
CA LEU A 475 29.08 -38.92 9.53
C LEU A 475 27.58 -38.65 9.72
N LEU A 476 26.76 -39.19 8.83
CA LEU A 476 25.30 -39.09 8.87
C LEU A 476 24.71 -40.49 8.69
N PRO A 477 24.82 -41.37 9.69
CA PRO A 477 24.21 -42.68 9.62
C PRO A 477 22.69 -42.56 9.50
N GLY A 478 22.07 -43.51 8.78
CA GLY A 478 20.62 -43.64 8.66
C GLY A 478 20.06 -43.31 7.28
N PRO A 479 18.76 -43.56 7.06
CA PRO A 479 18.08 -43.31 5.79
C PRO A 479 17.89 -41.81 5.53
N ALA A 480 17.70 -41.45 4.25
CA ALA A 480 17.32 -40.09 3.86
C ALA A 480 15.94 -39.72 4.44
N ILE A 481 15.79 -38.46 4.84
CA ILE A 481 14.54 -37.90 5.39
C ILE A 481 13.47 -37.81 4.29
N GLY A 482 13.86 -37.51 3.05
CA GLY A 482 12.97 -37.43 1.90
C GLY A 482 12.13 -36.14 1.85
N ASP A 483 11.31 -36.00 0.79
CA ASP A 483 10.45 -34.83 0.62
C ASP A 483 9.27 -34.85 1.61
N GLN A 484 9.31 -33.95 2.58
CA GLN A 484 8.28 -33.81 3.61
C GLN A 484 7.12 -32.87 3.19
N ARG A 485 7.07 -32.40 1.94
CA ARG A 485 5.98 -31.54 1.45
C ARG A 485 4.62 -32.20 1.54
N ASP A 486 4.53 -33.49 1.24
CA ASP A 486 3.25 -34.19 1.32
C ASP A 486 2.84 -34.40 2.78
N TRP A 487 3.74 -34.77 3.68
CA TRP A 487 3.43 -34.79 5.12
C TRP A 487 2.98 -33.42 5.64
N LEU A 488 3.65 -32.33 5.24
CA LEU A 488 3.27 -30.95 5.57
C LEU A 488 1.88 -30.55 5.05
N ARG A 489 1.48 -31.07 3.88
CA ARG A 489 0.14 -30.82 3.31
C ARG A 489 -0.94 -31.48 4.17
N HIS A 490 -0.71 -32.72 4.62
CA HIS A 490 -1.69 -33.49 5.40
C HIS A 490 -1.67 -33.19 6.91
N HIS A 491 -0.59 -32.60 7.44
CA HIS A 491 -0.48 -32.22 8.86
C HIS A 491 -1.03 -30.82 9.16
N ARG A 492 -1.23 -29.98 8.13
CA ARG A 492 -2.23 -28.92 8.20
C ARG A 492 -3.55 -29.65 8.20
N GLY A 493 -4.22 -29.79 9.34
CA GLY A 493 -5.50 -30.50 9.40
C GLY A 493 -6.34 -30.18 8.17
N ASP A 494 -6.56 -31.20 7.33
CA ASP A 494 -7.28 -30.98 6.10
C ASP A 494 -8.72 -30.63 6.47
N MET A 495 -9.22 -29.56 5.86
CA MET A 495 -10.64 -29.24 5.95
C MET A 495 -11.41 -30.48 5.44
N PRO A 496 -12.41 -30.99 6.18
CA PRO A 496 -13.10 -32.22 5.79
C PRO A 496 -13.57 -32.18 4.34
N THR A 497 -13.30 -33.22 3.55
CA THR A 497 -13.67 -33.29 2.13
C THR A 497 -15.17 -33.05 1.93
N ALA A 498 -16.00 -33.52 2.86
CA ALA A 498 -17.45 -33.27 2.87
C ALA A 498 -17.79 -31.77 2.98
N LEU A 499 -17.07 -31.02 3.83
CA LEU A 499 -17.23 -29.57 3.94
C LEU A 499 -16.76 -28.85 2.68
N GLU A 500 -15.62 -29.26 2.10
CA GLU A 500 -15.14 -28.69 0.84
C GLU A 500 -16.13 -28.88 -0.31
N ASN A 501 -16.68 -30.09 -0.45
CA ASN A 501 -17.70 -30.39 -1.45
C ASN A 501 -18.99 -29.58 -1.21
N SER A 502 -19.39 -29.40 0.05
CA SER A 502 -20.55 -28.58 0.40
C SER A 502 -20.33 -27.10 0.06
N LEU A 503 -19.15 -26.55 0.37
CA LEU A 503 -18.78 -25.17 0.02
C LEU A 503 -18.76 -24.95 -1.49
N ARG A 504 -18.22 -25.92 -2.23
CA ARG A 504 -18.22 -25.91 -3.70
C ARG A 504 -19.65 -25.89 -4.25
N SER A 505 -20.49 -26.81 -3.80
CA SER A 505 -21.90 -26.89 -4.20
C SER A 505 -22.66 -25.59 -3.93
N ILE A 506 -22.51 -25.00 -2.73
CA ILE A 506 -23.13 -23.72 -2.39
C ILE A 506 -22.62 -22.58 -3.28
N ALA A 507 -21.34 -22.56 -3.59
CA ALA A 507 -20.75 -21.53 -4.43
C ALA A 507 -21.21 -21.65 -5.90
N GLU A 508 -21.24 -22.85 -6.44
CA GLU A 508 -21.75 -23.12 -7.79
C GLU A 508 -23.23 -22.79 -7.89
N ALA A 509 -24.04 -23.18 -6.91
CA ALA A 509 -25.46 -22.78 -6.80
C ALA A 509 -25.66 -21.27 -6.66
N ALA A 510 -24.62 -20.52 -6.26
CA ALA A 510 -24.63 -19.07 -6.18
C ALA A 510 -24.12 -18.38 -7.46
N GLY A 511 -23.75 -19.14 -8.49
CA GLY A 511 -23.18 -18.62 -9.73
C GLY A 511 -21.75 -18.09 -9.59
N TYR A 512 -20.96 -18.58 -8.63
CA TYR A 512 -19.53 -18.26 -8.59
C TYR A 512 -18.80 -18.95 -9.75
N GLY A 513 -17.99 -18.18 -10.49
CA GLY A 513 -17.02 -18.77 -11.42
C GLY A 513 -15.91 -19.53 -10.70
N ALA A 514 -15.14 -20.34 -11.45
CA ALA A 514 -14.09 -21.22 -10.90
C ALA A 514 -13.09 -20.49 -9.97
N PHE A 515 -12.72 -19.24 -10.29
CA PHE A 515 -11.86 -18.44 -9.42
C PHE A 515 -12.53 -18.12 -8.08
N GLY A 516 -13.81 -17.73 -8.09
CA GLY A 516 -14.55 -17.40 -6.87
C GLY A 516 -14.81 -18.61 -5.98
N VAL A 517 -15.07 -19.78 -6.58
CA VAL A 517 -15.13 -21.06 -5.85
C VAL A 517 -13.80 -21.35 -5.16
N LYS A 518 -12.68 -21.21 -5.90
CA LYS A 518 -11.34 -21.40 -5.34
C LYS A 518 -11.01 -20.40 -4.23
N GLU A 519 -11.37 -19.13 -4.41
CA GLU A 519 -11.19 -18.07 -3.42
C GLU A 519 -11.93 -18.42 -2.13
N LEU A 520 -13.20 -18.83 -2.23
CA LEU A 520 -14.00 -19.22 -1.08
C LEU A 520 -13.42 -20.43 -0.34
N ILE A 521 -13.07 -21.50 -1.07
CA ILE A 521 -12.46 -22.70 -0.47
C ILE A 521 -11.16 -22.33 0.24
N THR A 522 -10.34 -21.47 -0.37
CA THR A 522 -9.08 -21.00 0.25
C THR A 522 -9.37 -20.22 1.53
N ALA A 523 -10.37 -19.34 1.52
CA ALA A 523 -10.78 -18.57 2.69
C ALA A 523 -11.33 -19.47 3.81
N ALA A 524 -12.14 -20.47 3.47
CA ALA A 524 -12.70 -21.44 4.41
C ALA A 524 -11.62 -22.34 5.01
N ARG A 525 -10.67 -22.82 4.21
CA ARG A 525 -9.49 -23.54 4.70
C ARG A 525 -8.67 -22.68 5.66
N ARG A 526 -8.50 -21.40 5.37
CA ARG A 526 -7.79 -20.50 6.30
C ARG A 526 -8.55 -20.31 7.61
N LEU A 527 -9.88 -20.15 7.55
CA LEU A 527 -10.70 -20.09 8.76
C LEU A 527 -10.60 -21.40 9.56
N PHE A 528 -10.69 -22.55 8.87
CA PHE A 528 -10.51 -23.86 9.47
C PHE A 528 -9.15 -23.94 10.19
N GLU A 529 -8.04 -23.55 9.54
CA GLU A 529 -6.70 -23.54 10.14
C GLU A 529 -6.63 -22.72 11.43
N LEU A 530 -7.30 -21.55 11.47
CA LEU A 530 -7.24 -20.59 12.59
C LEU A 530 -8.19 -20.90 13.75
N THR A 531 -9.21 -21.73 13.55
CA THR A 531 -10.17 -22.10 14.61
C THR A 531 -9.59 -23.19 15.50
N SER A 532 -9.62 -23.02 16.82
CA SER A 532 -9.09 -24.03 17.76
C SER A 532 -9.88 -25.35 17.76
N ASP A 533 -11.22 -25.28 17.80
CA ASP A 533 -12.07 -26.46 17.75
C ASP A 533 -12.44 -26.83 16.29
N LYS A 534 -11.79 -27.87 15.76
CA LYS A 534 -12.06 -28.36 14.40
C LYS A 534 -13.36 -29.16 14.31
N LYS A 535 -13.91 -29.67 15.42
CA LYS A 535 -15.12 -30.50 15.41
C LYS A 535 -16.35 -29.70 14.96
N VAL A 536 -16.35 -28.39 15.17
CA VAL A 536 -17.41 -27.48 14.70
C VAL A 536 -17.64 -27.61 13.19
N PHE A 537 -16.58 -27.88 12.41
CA PHE A 537 -16.65 -28.04 10.95
C PHE A 537 -17.12 -29.42 10.48
N GLN A 538 -17.41 -30.34 11.39
CA GLN A 538 -18.02 -31.64 11.07
C GLN A 538 -19.56 -31.57 11.00
N ALA A 539 -20.16 -30.47 11.50
CA ALA A 539 -21.59 -30.22 11.39
C ALA A 539 -21.99 -29.94 9.93
N GLN A 540 -23.30 -30.01 9.64
CA GLN A 540 -23.83 -29.56 8.36
C GLN A 540 -23.55 -28.06 8.16
N ILE A 541 -23.33 -27.68 6.91
CA ILE A 541 -22.82 -26.36 6.53
C ILE A 541 -23.69 -25.19 7.05
N ASP A 542 -24.99 -25.41 7.17
CA ASP A 542 -26.04 -24.52 7.69
C ASP A 542 -26.06 -24.38 9.21
N VAL A 543 -25.55 -25.37 9.93
CA VAL A 543 -25.47 -25.38 11.40
C VAL A 543 -24.16 -24.77 11.92
N ILE A 544 -23.13 -24.69 11.08
CA ILE A 544 -21.84 -24.11 11.47
C ILE A 544 -22.03 -22.62 11.83
N PRO A 545 -21.57 -22.17 13.02
CA PRO A 545 -21.68 -20.79 13.48
C PRO A 545 -20.65 -19.88 12.78
N TRP A 546 -20.77 -19.73 11.46
CA TRP A 546 -19.79 -19.04 10.61
C TRP A 546 -19.47 -17.63 11.11
N ARG A 547 -20.48 -16.85 11.51
CA ARG A 547 -20.29 -15.46 11.96
C ARG A 547 -19.41 -15.39 13.20
N ASP A 548 -19.63 -16.27 14.17
CA ASP A 548 -18.88 -16.31 15.43
C ASP A 548 -17.45 -16.78 15.19
N LEU A 549 -17.27 -17.81 14.35
CA LEU A 549 -15.95 -18.31 13.96
C LEU A 549 -15.13 -17.23 13.23
N ILE A 550 -15.75 -16.51 12.29
CA ILE A 550 -15.09 -15.42 11.56
C ILE A 550 -14.72 -14.28 12.52
N ALA A 551 -15.61 -13.91 13.44
CA ALA A 551 -15.35 -12.86 14.42
C ALA A 551 -14.21 -13.24 15.37
N ALA A 552 -14.22 -14.46 15.91
CA ALA A 552 -13.17 -14.98 16.78
C ALA A 552 -11.82 -15.04 16.06
N ALA A 553 -11.77 -15.58 14.84
CA ALA A 553 -10.54 -15.65 14.06
C ALA A 553 -10.01 -14.26 13.67
N ALA A 554 -10.90 -13.31 13.35
CA ALA A 554 -10.51 -11.94 13.03
C ALA A 554 -9.98 -11.17 14.26
N ALA A 555 -10.50 -11.46 15.45
CA ALA A 555 -10.03 -10.89 16.70
C ALA A 555 -8.64 -11.42 17.07
N SER A 556 -8.42 -12.74 16.98
CA SER A 556 -7.15 -13.37 17.33
C SER A 556 -6.07 -13.20 16.26
N HIS A 557 -6.43 -13.15 14.97
CA HIS A 557 -5.51 -13.14 13.83
C HIS A 557 -5.86 -12.08 12.76
N PRO A 558 -5.86 -10.77 13.11
CA PRO A 558 -6.40 -9.71 12.25
C PRO A 558 -5.67 -9.55 10.91
N ARG A 559 -4.34 -9.71 10.88
CA ARG A 559 -3.54 -9.60 9.65
C ARG A 559 -3.79 -10.76 8.68
N GLU A 560 -4.05 -11.95 9.22
CA GLU A 560 -4.20 -13.16 8.44
C GLU A 560 -5.61 -13.27 7.86
N MET A 561 -6.62 -12.74 8.58
CA MET A 561 -8.01 -12.72 8.15
C MET A 561 -8.37 -11.57 7.19
N LEU A 562 -7.48 -10.58 7.00
CA LEU A 562 -7.77 -9.35 6.24
C LEU A 562 -8.35 -9.61 4.85
N HIS A 563 -7.77 -10.56 4.10
CA HIS A 563 -8.18 -10.87 2.73
C HIS A 563 -9.30 -11.90 2.63
N TYR A 564 -9.52 -12.70 3.67
CA TYR A 564 -10.47 -13.82 3.67
C TYR A 564 -11.83 -13.46 4.28
N ARG A 565 -11.89 -12.36 5.05
CA ARG A 565 -13.10 -11.95 5.77
C ARG A 565 -14.30 -11.70 4.84
N ALA A 566 -14.11 -10.99 3.72
CA ALA A 566 -15.21 -10.64 2.82
C ALA A 566 -15.82 -11.86 2.09
N PRO A 567 -15.04 -12.80 1.52
CA PRO A 567 -15.58 -14.07 1.03
C PRO A 567 -16.33 -14.88 2.10
N LEU A 568 -15.77 -14.98 3.32
CA LEU A 568 -16.36 -15.74 4.41
C LEU A 568 -17.66 -15.12 4.94
N GLN A 569 -17.73 -13.80 5.04
CA GLN A 569 -18.96 -13.09 5.42
C GLN A 569 -20.06 -13.32 4.38
N ARG A 570 -19.72 -13.28 3.08
CA ARG A 570 -20.68 -13.60 2.02
C ARG A 570 -21.20 -15.04 2.10
N LEU A 571 -20.35 -16.00 2.47
CA LEU A 571 -20.78 -17.37 2.75
C LEU A 571 -21.73 -17.41 3.95
N ALA A 572 -21.33 -16.82 5.08
CA ALA A 572 -22.12 -16.81 6.31
C ALA A 572 -23.51 -16.19 6.07
N ASP A 573 -23.57 -15.08 5.34
CA ASP A 573 -24.82 -14.42 4.97
C ASP A 573 -25.66 -15.27 4.03
N ARG A 574 -25.07 -16.07 3.15
CA ARG A 574 -25.83 -16.94 2.23
C ARG A 574 -26.41 -18.16 2.93
N VAL A 575 -25.60 -18.78 3.77
CA VAL A 575 -25.95 -19.99 4.52
C VAL A 575 -27.02 -19.68 5.57
N GLY A 576 -26.93 -18.54 6.24
CA GLY A 576 -27.91 -18.12 7.25
C GLY A 576 -29.23 -17.56 6.70
N ARG A 577 -29.48 -17.61 5.39
CA ARG A 577 -30.72 -17.11 4.78
C ARG A 577 -31.84 -18.16 4.85
N ALA A 578 -33.04 -17.69 5.14
CA ALA A 578 -34.27 -18.49 5.06
C ALA A 578 -34.71 -18.62 3.60
N TRP A 579 -34.09 -19.55 2.87
CA TRP A 579 -34.46 -19.86 1.49
C TRP A 579 -35.85 -20.48 1.41
N THR A 580 -36.73 -19.91 0.60
CA THR A 580 -38.01 -20.53 0.23
C THR A 580 -37.86 -21.33 -1.07
N PRO A 581 -38.78 -22.28 -1.37
CA PRO A 581 -38.73 -23.06 -2.60
C PRO A 581 -38.74 -22.18 -3.87
N GLY A 582 -39.51 -21.09 -3.86
CA GLY A 582 -39.59 -20.17 -5.00
C GLY A 582 -38.27 -19.45 -5.27
N TRP A 583 -37.65 -18.89 -4.22
CA TRP A 583 -36.35 -18.23 -4.33
C TRP A 583 -35.23 -19.20 -4.74
N GLN A 584 -35.24 -20.45 -4.23
CA GLN A 584 -34.28 -21.49 -4.63
C GLN A 584 -34.41 -21.85 -6.12
N LYS A 585 -35.65 -22.05 -6.60
CA LYS A 585 -35.91 -22.39 -8.00
C LYS A 585 -35.56 -21.25 -8.94
N LEU A 586 -35.85 -19.99 -8.55
CA LEU A 586 -35.42 -18.84 -9.34
C LEU A 586 -33.90 -18.74 -9.41
N GLN A 587 -33.21 -18.93 -8.29
CA GLN A 587 -31.74 -18.92 -8.23
C GLN A 587 -31.13 -19.99 -9.13
N SER A 588 -31.66 -21.22 -9.14
CA SER A 588 -31.14 -22.29 -9.99
C SER A 588 -31.30 -21.96 -11.47
N ARG A 589 -32.47 -21.44 -11.88
CA ARG A 589 -32.71 -21.04 -13.28
C ARG A 589 -31.80 -19.91 -13.75
N ILE A 590 -31.53 -18.93 -12.88
CA ILE A 590 -30.59 -17.83 -13.18
C ILE A 590 -29.18 -18.38 -13.42
N VAL A 591 -28.74 -19.35 -12.62
CA VAL A 591 -27.42 -19.99 -12.77
C VAL A 591 -27.37 -20.86 -14.03
N GLU A 592 -28.42 -21.65 -14.30
CA GLU A 592 -28.56 -22.46 -15.52
C GLU A 592 -28.51 -21.59 -16.79
N ALA A 593 -29.15 -20.42 -16.78
CA ALA A 593 -29.11 -19.44 -17.86
C ALA A 593 -27.74 -18.75 -18.02
N GLY A 594 -26.76 -19.05 -17.16
CA GLY A 594 -25.41 -18.49 -17.23
C GLY A 594 -25.32 -17.01 -16.85
N LEU A 595 -26.32 -16.47 -16.16
CA LEU A 595 -26.31 -15.07 -15.74
C LEU A 595 -25.22 -14.84 -14.67
N PRO A 596 -24.33 -13.85 -14.87
CA PRO A 596 -23.23 -13.62 -13.93
C PRO A 596 -23.77 -13.15 -12.59
N ARG A 597 -23.11 -13.55 -11.50
CA ARG A 597 -23.47 -13.15 -10.12
C ARG A 597 -23.68 -11.64 -9.94
N ALA A 598 -22.89 -10.80 -10.62
CA ALA A 598 -23.03 -9.35 -10.54
C ALA A 598 -24.38 -8.84 -11.07
N GLY A 599 -25.02 -9.57 -11.98
CA GLY A 599 -26.35 -9.32 -12.50
C GLY A 599 -27.46 -10.07 -11.75
N ASN A 600 -27.14 -10.93 -10.78
CA ASN A 600 -28.13 -11.72 -10.06
C ASN A 600 -28.82 -10.90 -8.96
N PRO A 601 -30.14 -10.65 -9.05
CA PRO A 601 -30.88 -9.83 -8.09
C PRO A 601 -31.34 -10.59 -6.83
N VAL A 602 -31.34 -11.93 -6.84
CA VAL A 602 -31.99 -12.79 -5.83
C VAL A 602 -31.53 -12.46 -4.42
N ASP A 603 -30.22 -12.43 -4.17
CA ASP A 603 -29.68 -12.17 -2.83
C ASP A 603 -30.19 -10.82 -2.28
N THR A 604 -30.33 -9.79 -3.14
CA THR A 604 -30.76 -8.46 -2.69
C THR A 604 -32.27 -8.39 -2.44
N LEU A 605 -33.08 -8.99 -3.31
CA LEU A 605 -34.54 -8.95 -3.17
C LEU A 605 -35.02 -9.88 -2.05
N MET A 606 -34.43 -11.07 -1.93
CA MET A 606 -34.82 -12.04 -0.91
C MET A 606 -34.57 -11.52 0.51
N ASP A 607 -33.49 -10.75 0.74
CA ASP A 607 -33.24 -10.13 2.05
C ASP A 607 -34.41 -9.25 2.50
N VAL A 608 -35.02 -8.53 1.56
CA VAL A 608 -36.15 -7.64 1.84
C VAL A 608 -37.45 -8.43 1.91
N ALA A 609 -37.65 -9.38 0.99
CA ALA A 609 -38.85 -10.21 0.93
C ALA A 609 -38.98 -11.16 2.14
N ALA A 610 -37.86 -11.57 2.75
CA ALA A 610 -37.83 -12.46 3.91
C ALA A 610 -38.58 -11.88 5.12
N HIS A 611 -38.61 -10.55 5.29
CA HIS A 611 -39.34 -9.91 6.38
C HIS A 611 -40.87 -10.10 6.28
N GLU A 612 -41.38 -10.28 5.06
CA GLU A 612 -42.82 -10.48 4.77
C GLU A 612 -43.13 -11.90 4.29
N ALA A 613 -42.14 -12.81 4.32
CA ALA A 613 -42.23 -14.17 3.81
C ALA A 613 -42.79 -14.28 2.36
N ARG A 614 -42.48 -13.30 1.50
CA ARG A 614 -42.96 -13.29 0.11
C ARG A 614 -42.09 -14.12 -0.83
N GLU A 615 -42.76 -14.86 -1.70
CA GLU A 615 -42.17 -15.56 -2.84
C GLU A 615 -41.92 -14.62 -4.02
N PRO A 616 -41.01 -14.95 -4.96
CA PRO A 616 -40.67 -14.09 -6.09
C PRO A 616 -41.88 -13.61 -6.92
N TRP A 617 -42.85 -14.49 -7.18
CA TRP A 617 -44.05 -14.18 -7.97
C TRP A 617 -45.10 -13.36 -7.21
N GLN A 618 -44.95 -13.19 -5.89
CA GLN A 618 -45.84 -12.39 -5.04
C GLN A 618 -45.35 -10.95 -4.86
N LEU A 619 -44.21 -10.61 -5.46
CA LEU A 619 -43.67 -9.26 -5.42
C LEU A 619 -44.48 -8.36 -6.34
N ASP A 620 -44.71 -7.14 -5.90
CA ASP A 620 -45.46 -6.14 -6.66
C ASP A 620 -44.71 -4.80 -6.71
N ARG A 621 -45.11 -3.95 -7.65
CA ARG A 621 -44.49 -2.63 -7.88
C ARG A 621 -44.54 -1.75 -6.63
N GLU A 622 -45.60 -1.82 -5.85
CA GLU A 622 -45.78 -1.00 -4.66
C GLU A 622 -44.83 -1.41 -3.54
N TRP A 623 -44.65 -2.71 -3.31
CA TRP A 623 -43.66 -3.28 -2.39
C TRP A 623 -42.24 -2.78 -2.71
N ALA A 624 -41.83 -2.86 -3.99
CA ALA A 624 -40.52 -2.40 -4.42
C ALA A 624 -40.32 -0.89 -4.20
N TRP A 625 -41.39 -0.11 -4.42
CA TRP A 625 -41.41 1.35 -4.25
C TRP A 625 -41.33 1.77 -2.78
N ILE A 626 -42.09 1.10 -1.90
CA ILE A 626 -42.09 1.40 -0.46
C ILE A 626 -40.71 1.15 0.13
N HIS A 627 -40.07 0.03 -0.23
CA HIS A 627 -38.72 -0.27 0.24
C HIS A 627 -37.71 0.78 -0.25
N GLU A 628 -37.73 1.14 -1.53
CA GLU A 628 -36.86 2.20 -2.09
C GLU A 628 -36.92 3.49 -1.27
N ARG A 629 -38.13 3.92 -0.88
CA ARG A 629 -38.34 5.17 -0.13
C ARG A 629 -37.69 5.18 1.24
N SER A 630 -37.56 4.01 1.87
CA SER A 630 -36.95 3.83 3.20
C SER A 630 -35.42 3.91 3.18
N LEU A 631 -34.82 3.72 1.99
CA LEU A 631 -33.38 3.63 1.84
C LEU A 631 -32.67 5.00 1.79
N ARG A 632 -31.40 4.99 2.20
CA ARG A 632 -30.46 6.11 1.99
C ARG A 632 -30.05 6.22 0.51
N PRO A 633 -29.62 7.40 0.02
CA PRO A 633 -29.35 7.63 -1.41
C PRO A 633 -28.39 6.65 -2.09
N ASP A 634 -27.38 6.16 -1.38
CA ASP A 634 -26.41 5.17 -1.85
C ASP A 634 -27.02 3.77 -2.00
N LEU A 635 -27.80 3.34 -1.00
CA LEU A 635 -28.49 2.04 -1.01
C LEU A 635 -29.59 1.97 -2.07
N ARG A 636 -30.25 3.10 -2.37
CA ARG A 636 -31.24 3.19 -3.46
C ARG A 636 -30.65 2.78 -4.80
N ARG A 637 -29.41 3.17 -5.12
CA ARG A 637 -28.78 2.79 -6.40
C ARG A 637 -28.66 1.27 -6.54
N LYS A 638 -28.29 0.61 -5.44
CA LYS A 638 -28.18 -0.85 -5.40
C LYS A 638 -29.56 -1.49 -5.56
N TRP A 639 -30.57 -0.94 -4.89
CA TRP A 639 -31.96 -1.42 -4.98
C TRP A 639 -32.55 -1.25 -6.38
N VAL A 640 -32.49 -0.05 -6.96
CA VAL A 640 -32.98 0.24 -8.32
C VAL A 640 -32.34 -0.69 -9.34
N ARG A 641 -31.02 -0.88 -9.27
CA ARG A 641 -30.31 -1.84 -10.15
C ARG A 641 -30.78 -3.28 -9.93
N ALA A 642 -31.05 -3.68 -8.69
CA ALA A 642 -31.56 -5.02 -8.40
C ALA A 642 -32.97 -5.23 -8.99
N ILE A 643 -33.84 -4.20 -8.92
CA ILE A 643 -35.15 -4.21 -9.56
C ILE A 643 -35.04 -4.26 -11.09
N GLU A 644 -34.18 -3.44 -11.70
CA GLU A 644 -33.93 -3.47 -13.15
C GLU A 644 -33.42 -4.84 -13.61
N ASN A 645 -32.48 -5.43 -12.86
CA ASN A 645 -31.96 -6.77 -13.16
C ASN A 645 -33.04 -7.85 -13.00
N PHE A 646 -33.94 -7.70 -12.03
CA PHE A 646 -35.07 -8.63 -11.83
C PHE A 646 -36.10 -8.51 -12.96
N ASP A 647 -36.46 -7.30 -13.35
CA ASP A 647 -37.35 -7.05 -14.49
C ASP A 647 -36.73 -7.51 -15.82
N ALA A 648 -35.40 -7.47 -15.95
CA ALA A 648 -34.70 -7.99 -17.11
C ALA A 648 -34.80 -9.51 -17.25
N LEU A 649 -35.07 -10.26 -16.17
CA LEU A 649 -35.26 -11.71 -16.22
C LEU A 649 -36.45 -12.13 -17.09
N TRP A 650 -37.44 -11.24 -17.29
CA TRP A 650 -38.52 -11.45 -18.26
C TRP A 650 -38.03 -11.64 -19.70
N SER A 651 -36.84 -11.14 -20.02
CA SER A 651 -36.23 -11.28 -21.35
C SER A 651 -35.43 -12.58 -21.51
N VAL A 652 -35.34 -13.40 -20.44
CA VAL A 652 -34.65 -14.69 -20.41
C VAL A 652 -35.72 -15.78 -20.58
N PRO A 653 -35.81 -16.44 -21.75
CA PRO A 653 -36.90 -17.37 -22.07
C PRO A 653 -37.07 -18.49 -21.04
N GLU A 654 -35.96 -19.02 -20.52
CA GLU A 654 -35.91 -20.12 -19.55
C GLU A 654 -36.53 -19.74 -18.20
N ILE A 655 -36.53 -18.45 -17.85
CA ILE A 655 -37.06 -17.95 -16.57
C ILE A 655 -38.50 -17.46 -16.75
N ALA A 656 -38.79 -16.77 -17.85
CA ALA A 656 -40.12 -16.21 -18.11
C ALA A 656 -41.22 -17.29 -18.23
N GLY A 657 -40.88 -18.49 -18.73
CA GLY A 657 -41.83 -19.60 -18.89
C GLY A 657 -42.21 -20.32 -17.59
N ASP A 658 -41.44 -20.16 -16.51
CA ASP A 658 -41.55 -21.00 -15.31
C ASP A 658 -42.52 -20.46 -14.24
N SER A 659 -43.24 -19.36 -14.53
CA SER A 659 -44.15 -18.66 -13.60
C SER A 659 -43.48 -18.26 -12.27
N LEU A 660 -42.16 -18.02 -12.30
CA LEU A 660 -41.35 -17.61 -11.14
C LEU A 660 -41.29 -16.09 -10.97
N LEU A 661 -41.63 -15.34 -12.01
CA LEU A 661 -41.66 -13.88 -11.96
C LEU A 661 -43.09 -13.43 -11.61
N PRO A 662 -43.24 -12.26 -10.96
CA PRO A 662 -44.56 -11.70 -10.69
C PRO A 662 -45.29 -11.38 -11.99
N ALA A 663 -46.62 -11.25 -11.94
CA ALA A 663 -47.44 -11.05 -13.15
C ALA A 663 -47.07 -9.77 -13.94
N GLU A 664 -46.52 -8.77 -13.25
CA GLU A 664 -46.06 -7.52 -13.83
C GLU A 664 -44.62 -7.20 -13.40
N LYS A 665 -43.95 -6.38 -14.22
CA LYS A 665 -42.65 -5.79 -13.86
C LYS A 665 -42.77 -4.89 -12.64
N LEU A 666 -41.75 -4.92 -11.78
CA LEU A 666 -41.68 -4.15 -10.53
C LEU A 666 -41.32 -2.69 -10.78
N GLY A 667 -40.54 -2.39 -11.82
CA GLY A 667 -40.14 -1.04 -12.20
C GLY A 667 -41.12 -0.31 -13.14
N PRO A 668 -40.82 0.93 -13.54
CA PRO A 668 -39.60 1.68 -13.22
C PRO A 668 -39.63 2.29 -11.81
N MET A 669 -38.46 2.36 -11.17
CA MET A 669 -38.27 3.08 -9.89
C MET A 669 -37.97 4.57 -10.13
N PRO A 670 -38.25 5.46 -9.17
CA PRO A 670 -37.94 6.89 -9.30
C PRO A 670 -36.46 7.16 -9.59
N ARG A 671 -36.17 8.07 -10.53
CA ARG A 671 -34.80 8.51 -10.79
C ARG A 671 -34.23 9.31 -9.61
N ILE A 672 -32.92 9.26 -9.45
CA ILE A 672 -32.22 9.95 -8.35
C ILE A 672 -32.40 11.47 -8.50
N GLY A 673 -32.83 12.13 -7.43
CA GLY A 673 -33.00 13.58 -7.39
C GLY A 673 -34.33 14.08 -7.98
N THR A 674 -35.13 13.22 -8.62
CA THR A 674 -36.47 13.56 -9.13
C THR A 674 -37.59 13.13 -8.16
N ARG A 675 -37.26 12.96 -6.87
CA ARG A 675 -38.23 12.47 -5.87
C ARG A 675 -39.27 13.53 -5.58
N LEU A 676 -40.49 13.24 -6.00
CA LEU A 676 -41.67 13.98 -5.65
C LEU A 676 -42.03 13.74 -4.18
N LYS A 677 -42.40 14.80 -3.44
CA LYS A 677 -42.65 14.73 -1.99
C LYS A 677 -43.82 13.80 -1.69
N ASN A 678 -44.88 13.91 -2.48
CA ASN A 678 -46.16 13.22 -2.37
C ASN A 678 -46.17 11.82 -2.98
N ALA A 679 -45.12 11.42 -3.70
CA ALA A 679 -45.01 10.11 -4.36
C ALA A 679 -44.75 8.94 -3.40
N HIS A 680 -45.67 8.74 -2.44
CA HIS A 680 -45.62 7.67 -1.44
C HIS A 680 -45.83 6.28 -2.04
N PHE A 681 -46.71 6.20 -3.04
CA PHE A 681 -47.03 5.00 -3.81
C PHE A 681 -46.76 5.28 -5.30
N PRO A 682 -46.49 4.25 -6.11
CA PRO A 682 -46.48 4.38 -7.56
C PRO A 682 -47.86 4.84 -8.04
N LEU A 683 -47.92 5.63 -9.11
CA LEU A 683 -49.20 5.97 -9.75
C LEU A 683 -49.77 4.72 -10.46
N PRO A 684 -51.11 4.62 -10.58
CA PRO A 684 -51.77 3.71 -11.51
C PRO A 684 -51.20 3.86 -12.92
N ARG A 685 -51.01 2.76 -13.67
CA ARG A 685 -50.36 2.79 -15.00
C ARG A 685 -51.11 3.68 -15.98
N ARG A 686 -52.44 3.62 -16.00
CA ARG A 686 -53.28 4.48 -16.87
C ARG A 686 -53.08 5.95 -16.54
N PHE A 687 -53.06 6.29 -15.26
CA PHE A 687 -52.85 7.66 -14.82
C PHE A 687 -51.42 8.15 -15.06
N GLU A 688 -50.42 7.31 -14.82
CA GLU A 688 -49.02 7.59 -15.13
C GLU A 688 -48.80 7.84 -16.63
N THR A 689 -49.41 7.02 -17.49
CA THR A 689 -49.37 7.18 -18.96
C THR A 689 -50.05 8.48 -19.39
N ALA A 690 -51.20 8.80 -18.81
CA ALA A 690 -51.88 10.07 -19.07
C ALA A 690 -51.03 11.30 -18.70
N LEU A 691 -50.16 11.16 -17.70
CA LEU A 691 -49.29 12.23 -17.20
C LEU A 691 -47.90 12.25 -17.86
N GLU A 692 -47.65 11.42 -18.88
CA GLU A 692 -46.36 11.39 -19.55
C GLU A 692 -46.04 12.75 -20.19
N GLY A 693 -44.83 13.25 -19.96
CA GLY A 693 -44.37 14.57 -20.42
C GLY A 693 -44.84 15.77 -19.60
N GLU A 694 -45.64 15.55 -18.54
CA GLU A 694 -46.17 16.64 -17.72
C GLU A 694 -45.12 17.29 -16.80
N THR A 695 -45.47 18.49 -16.31
CA THR A 695 -44.61 19.22 -15.38
C THR A 695 -44.49 18.53 -14.02
N VAL A 696 -43.36 18.73 -13.35
CA VAL A 696 -43.10 18.23 -11.99
C VAL A 696 -44.22 18.61 -11.01
N GLN A 697 -44.82 19.79 -11.17
CA GLN A 697 -45.87 20.30 -10.29
C GLN A 697 -47.19 19.55 -10.48
N VAL A 698 -47.53 19.17 -11.72
CA VAL A 698 -48.70 18.34 -12.05
C VAL A 698 -48.49 16.92 -11.54
N LEU A 699 -47.30 16.33 -11.77
CA LEU A 699 -46.96 15.00 -11.25
C LEU A 699 -47.03 14.94 -9.72
N GLU A 700 -46.51 15.97 -9.04
CA GLU A 700 -46.57 16.11 -7.58
C GLU A 700 -48.03 16.19 -7.07
N ALA A 701 -48.90 16.88 -7.81
CA ALA A 701 -50.31 16.97 -7.49
C ALA A 701 -51.05 15.65 -7.77
N ALA A 702 -50.70 14.93 -8.83
CA ALA A 702 -51.28 13.63 -9.15
C ALA A 702 -50.97 12.58 -8.09
N HIS A 703 -49.71 12.52 -7.64
CA HIS A 703 -49.33 11.65 -6.52
C HIS A 703 -50.03 12.04 -5.21
N PHE A 704 -50.30 13.33 -4.98
CA PHE A 704 -51.09 13.79 -3.84
C PHE A 704 -52.53 13.28 -3.91
N VAL A 705 -53.20 13.43 -5.07
CA VAL A 705 -54.55 12.92 -5.29
C VAL A 705 -54.60 11.42 -5.05
N TRP A 706 -53.70 10.66 -5.67
CA TRP A 706 -53.62 9.22 -5.51
C TRP A 706 -53.43 8.80 -4.05
N ARG A 707 -52.51 9.46 -3.34
CA ARG A 707 -52.27 9.22 -1.91
C ARG A 707 -53.51 9.48 -1.05
N CYS A 708 -54.32 10.49 -1.37
CA CYS A 708 -55.56 10.78 -0.67
C CYS A 708 -56.61 9.70 -0.90
N LEU A 709 -56.83 9.29 -2.15
CA LEU A 709 -57.82 8.26 -2.47
C LEU A 709 -57.47 6.91 -1.82
N ARG A 710 -56.18 6.54 -1.79
CA ARG A 710 -55.69 5.38 -1.03
C ARG A 710 -55.94 5.52 0.47
N LYS A 711 -55.79 6.72 1.04
CA LYS A 711 -56.04 6.98 2.47
C LYS A 711 -57.52 6.92 2.85
N PHE A 712 -58.38 7.34 1.94
CA PHE A 712 -59.84 7.27 2.10
C PHE A 712 -60.40 5.87 1.92
N GLY A 713 -59.58 4.90 1.50
CA GLY A 713 -60.01 3.52 1.23
C GLY A 713 -60.83 3.37 -0.05
N VAL A 714 -60.77 4.35 -0.95
CA VAL A 714 -61.47 4.30 -2.25
C VAL A 714 -60.77 3.30 -3.20
N HIS A 715 -59.45 3.23 -3.12
CA HIS A 715 -58.63 2.30 -3.90
C HIS A 715 -57.64 1.53 -2.99
N SER A 716 -57.26 0.35 -3.45
CA SER A 716 -56.35 -0.59 -2.79
C SER A 716 -55.00 -0.71 -3.53
N CYS A 717 -54.10 -1.53 -2.99
CA CYS A 717 -52.82 -1.88 -3.65
C CYS A 717 -53.09 -2.58 -4.98
N GLY A 718 -52.43 -2.13 -6.05
CA GLY A 718 -52.53 -2.72 -7.39
C GLY A 718 -53.70 -2.23 -8.26
N ASP A 719 -54.62 -1.42 -7.73
CA ASP A 719 -55.74 -0.89 -8.52
C ASP A 719 -55.24 0.02 -9.66
N ASP A 720 -55.79 -0.16 -10.87
CA ASP A 720 -55.54 0.68 -12.05
C ASP A 720 -56.84 1.33 -12.59
N PRO A 721 -57.46 2.25 -11.81
CA PRO A 721 -58.72 2.88 -12.18
C PRO A 721 -58.58 3.81 -13.38
N LEU A 722 -59.72 4.14 -14.00
CA LEU A 722 -59.75 5.09 -15.12
C LEU A 722 -59.31 6.47 -14.66
N THR A 723 -58.55 7.18 -15.50
CA THR A 723 -58.04 8.51 -15.16
C THR A 723 -59.15 9.49 -14.82
N GLY A 724 -60.26 9.49 -15.57
CA GLY A 724 -61.43 10.35 -15.30
C GLY A 724 -62.10 10.08 -13.95
N GLU A 725 -62.10 8.83 -13.48
CA GLU A 725 -62.64 8.45 -12.17
C GLU A 725 -61.78 9.02 -11.04
N LEU A 726 -60.45 8.89 -11.14
CA LEU A 726 -59.50 9.40 -10.16
C LEU A 726 -59.60 10.92 -9.96
N VAL A 727 -59.86 11.65 -11.03
CA VAL A 727 -59.90 13.13 -11.07
C VAL A 727 -61.33 13.68 -11.23
N SER A 728 -62.33 12.90 -10.83
CA SER A 728 -63.73 13.33 -10.78
C SER A 728 -63.91 14.49 -9.80
N GLU A 729 -64.85 15.39 -10.08
CA GLU A 729 -65.11 16.53 -9.18
C GLU A 729 -65.50 16.09 -7.77
N GLU A 730 -66.22 14.98 -7.64
CA GLU A 730 -66.56 14.39 -6.35
C GLU A 730 -65.30 14.02 -5.54
N ASN A 731 -64.35 13.32 -6.17
CA ASN A 731 -63.10 12.93 -5.54
C ASN A 731 -62.24 14.15 -5.18
N LEU A 732 -62.13 15.14 -6.08
CA LEU A 732 -61.35 16.35 -5.86
C LEU A 732 -61.91 17.22 -4.71
N GLU A 733 -63.24 17.41 -4.65
CA GLU A 733 -63.91 18.13 -3.56
C GLU A 733 -63.80 17.40 -2.23
N ARG A 734 -63.88 16.06 -2.24
CA ARG A 734 -63.65 15.25 -1.05
C ARG A 734 -62.22 15.42 -0.54
N ILE A 735 -61.23 15.37 -1.44
CA ILE A 735 -59.81 15.61 -1.09
C ILE A 735 -59.63 16.97 -0.44
N MET A 736 -60.22 18.04 -1.01
CA MET A 736 -60.11 19.39 -0.43
C MET A 736 -60.67 19.49 1.00
N ARG A 737 -61.71 18.71 1.33
CA ARG A 737 -62.36 18.73 2.65
C ARG A 737 -61.70 17.80 3.67
N GLU A 738 -61.32 16.61 3.26
CA GLU A 738 -61.03 15.49 4.18
C GLU A 738 -59.54 15.11 4.25
N GLN A 739 -58.68 15.61 3.35
CA GLN A 739 -57.28 15.19 3.32
C GLN A 739 -56.53 15.59 4.62
N PRO A 740 -55.72 14.68 5.20
CA PRO A 740 -54.99 14.96 6.45
C PRO A 740 -53.51 15.32 6.24
N PHE A 741 -53.02 15.46 5.01
CA PHE A 741 -51.58 15.44 4.72
C PHE A 741 -50.91 16.81 4.67
N MET A 742 -51.67 17.87 4.40
CA MET A 742 -51.15 19.23 4.26
C MET A 742 -52.19 20.28 4.65
N THR A 743 -51.80 21.55 4.63
CA THR A 743 -52.73 22.65 4.93
C THR A 743 -53.83 22.75 3.85
N PRO A 744 -55.04 23.22 4.21
CA PRO A 744 -56.13 23.38 3.25
C PRO A 744 -55.76 24.23 2.03
N ALA A 745 -54.95 25.28 2.21
CA ALA A 745 -54.47 26.13 1.13
C ALA A 745 -53.55 25.36 0.15
N SER A 746 -52.64 24.53 0.67
CA SER A 746 -51.77 23.70 -0.16
C SER A 746 -52.55 22.61 -0.90
N ALA A 747 -53.53 21.99 -0.23
CA ALA A 747 -54.40 21.00 -0.86
C ALA A 747 -55.21 21.60 -2.02
N ARG A 748 -55.78 22.80 -1.82
CA ARG A 748 -56.46 23.55 -2.88
C ARG A 748 -55.56 23.83 -4.07
N LEU A 749 -54.29 24.19 -3.83
CA LEU A 749 -53.32 24.42 -4.91
C LEU A 749 -53.04 23.16 -5.73
N HIS A 750 -52.87 21.99 -5.09
CA HIS A 750 -52.69 20.74 -5.81
C HIS A 750 -53.94 20.31 -6.57
N VAL A 751 -55.13 20.46 -5.98
CA VAL A 751 -56.40 20.16 -6.65
C VAL A 751 -56.63 21.09 -7.85
N ALA A 752 -56.37 22.39 -7.71
CA ALA A 752 -56.48 23.35 -8.81
C ALA A 752 -55.58 22.95 -9.99
N ARG A 753 -54.33 22.58 -9.73
CA ARG A 753 -53.40 22.10 -10.79
C ARG A 753 -53.91 20.87 -11.53
N ILE A 754 -54.59 19.95 -10.84
CA ILE A 754 -55.18 18.76 -11.47
C ILE A 754 -56.44 19.12 -12.26
N ARG A 755 -57.24 20.08 -11.80
CA ARG A 755 -58.37 20.62 -12.57
C ARG A 755 -57.91 21.29 -13.86
N ASP A 756 -56.93 22.21 -13.75
CA ASP A 756 -56.35 22.90 -14.91
C ASP A 756 -55.76 21.89 -15.92
N TRP A 757 -55.02 20.90 -15.42
CA TRP A 757 -54.50 19.82 -16.26
C TRP A 757 -55.60 19.02 -16.95
N ARG A 758 -56.65 18.62 -16.22
CA ARG A 758 -57.80 17.88 -16.78
C ARG A 758 -58.51 18.69 -17.86
N GLU A 759 -58.75 19.98 -17.62
CA GLU A 759 -59.42 20.89 -18.56
C GLU A 759 -58.57 21.14 -19.82
N SER A 760 -57.24 21.13 -19.70
CA SER A 760 -56.32 21.28 -20.83
C SER A 760 -56.30 20.06 -21.78
N ARG A 761 -56.91 18.93 -21.39
CA ARG A 761 -56.92 17.67 -22.16
C ARG A 761 -58.36 17.18 -22.44
N PRO A 762 -59.12 17.88 -23.29
CA PRO A 762 -60.48 17.46 -23.65
C PRO A 762 -60.45 16.11 -24.38
N GLY A 763 -61.04 15.07 -23.76
CA GLY A 763 -61.08 13.70 -24.26
C GLY A 763 -60.36 12.64 -23.40
N LEU A 764 -59.74 13.05 -22.30
CA LEU A 764 -59.08 12.14 -21.33
C LEU A 764 -60.03 11.65 -20.21
N VAL A 765 -61.27 12.13 -20.22
CA VAL A 765 -62.39 11.75 -19.35
C VAL A 765 -63.50 11.13 -20.20
#